data_AF-A0A3B4V5R6-F1
#
_entry.id   AF-A0A3B4V5R6-F1
#
_cell.length_a   1.000
_cell.length_b   1.000
_cell.length_c   1.000
_cell.angle_alpha   90.00
_cell.angle_beta   90.00
_cell.angle_gamma   90.00
#
_symmetry.space_group_name_H-M   'P 1'
#
loop_
_entity.id
_entity.type
_entity.pdbx_description
1 polymer ?
#
loop_
_entity_poly.entity_id
_entity_poly.type
_entity_poly.pdbx_seq_one_letter_code
_entity_poly.pdbx_strand_id
1 'polypeptide(L)'
;MAEYKLEVTTGDMQYAGTWDHIFITFFGNEGQSDRTELDNFGTDFTRGAVRTYTIKTSSSLGKLLLVKVEKDPYLVLSEDEWYCSKIVVTTPEGNVILFPCYRWISRGELVELRGGRELVPVSLQYSMYPELHLRSQRLIWRYFTVFSVTLFVCFYRWKIMAEGLPHINSFNNVSELPDEIRFSKSKSNILSYLPIAFLPEYVTEHWKEDDFYGYQFLNGINPNVIKKCSELPPNFPVTEEMVKPFLEEDSSLEEEMEDGKIFLYDQKKMDGIPARDYNGEPLHVSAGLCLFYLNPEDKLMPIAIQLHQQPSEDNPIFLPSDSETDWLLAKMFIKNADVVDHEVVHHLMKTHFLAEVYNMATLRCFPVIHPLYKLLIPHFRYTFNINMVGRESIFGTNGILKMVSSLGSEGLTELMRRALSETTYSSLCLPENITARGLKSIPNFYYRDDGLKLWNIINRFVKATVGYYYPSDKTVHKDTELQEWISEIFIHAFLGNKASGKPEVIRFITVVIFTVTAQHAAVNSGQFDYHWVPNGSLLLHKHPPTTKGQSSMETILETLPNVGETVSFAAMAWVLSEKYTDVVPLGAYPEERFDEPAPKQMIKDFQEELSYLSEEITSRNSELKVPYTYLNPTEIENSITI
;
A
#
# COMPACT_ATOMS: atom_id res chain seq x y z
N MET A 1 -49.84 -13.15 9.61
CA MET A 1 -48.60 -13.90 9.38
C MET A 1 -47.81 -13.16 8.32
N ALA A 2 -46.64 -12.67 8.68
CA ALA A 2 -45.73 -11.97 7.78
C ALA A 2 -44.64 -12.96 7.32
N GLU A 3 -44.29 -12.90 6.03
CA GLU A 3 -43.33 -13.81 5.40
C GLU A 3 -42.08 -13.03 4.98
N TYR A 4 -40.93 -13.47 5.48
CA TYR A 4 -39.61 -12.95 5.12
C TYR A 4 -38.88 -14.00 4.31
N LYS A 5 -38.45 -13.65 3.09
CA LYS A 5 -37.62 -14.52 2.26
C LYS A 5 -36.16 -14.17 2.46
N LEU A 6 -35.38 -15.19 2.79
CA LEU A 6 -33.97 -15.07 3.12
C LEU A 6 -33.15 -15.74 2.02
N GLU A 7 -32.21 -15.04 1.41
CA GLU A 7 -31.20 -15.63 0.55
C GLU A 7 -29.84 -15.58 1.28
N VAL A 8 -29.24 -16.74 1.51
CA VAL A 8 -27.94 -16.88 2.18
C VAL A 8 -26.91 -17.32 1.16
N THR A 9 -25.79 -16.60 1.10
CA THR A 9 -24.64 -16.91 0.24
C THR A 9 -23.46 -17.40 1.07
N THR A 10 -23.03 -18.64 0.83
CA THR A 10 -21.80 -19.21 1.39
C THR A 10 -20.61 -18.89 0.48
N GLY A 11 -19.45 -18.59 1.08
CA GLY A 11 -18.24 -18.28 0.33
C GLY A 11 -17.79 -19.40 -0.61
N ASP A 12 -17.08 -19.05 -1.66
CA ASP A 12 -16.55 -19.97 -2.67
C ASP A 12 -15.10 -20.39 -2.39
N MET A 13 -14.56 -20.08 -1.22
CA MET A 13 -13.22 -20.46 -0.79
C MET A 13 -13.18 -21.94 -0.34
N GLN A 14 -11.98 -22.52 -0.32
CA GLN A 14 -11.80 -23.88 0.18
C GLN A 14 -12.22 -23.95 1.66
N TYR A 15 -13.01 -24.96 2.02
CA TYR A 15 -13.57 -25.17 3.38
C TYR A 15 -14.62 -24.15 3.84
N ALA A 16 -15.11 -23.27 2.96
CA ALA A 16 -16.10 -22.25 3.33
C ALA A 16 -17.47 -22.79 3.79
N GLY A 17 -17.80 -24.05 3.50
CA GLY A 17 -19.10 -24.65 3.82
C GLY A 17 -19.14 -25.36 5.17
N THR A 18 -20.36 -25.59 5.67
CA THR A 18 -20.59 -26.27 6.95
C THR A 18 -21.71 -27.29 6.89
N TRP A 19 -21.66 -28.27 7.80
CA TRP A 19 -22.72 -29.24 8.08
C TRP A 19 -23.49 -28.93 9.37
N ASP A 20 -23.04 -27.92 10.13
CA ASP A 20 -23.69 -27.49 11.36
C ASP A 20 -25.03 -26.80 11.11
N HIS A 21 -25.85 -26.72 12.16
CA HIS A 21 -27.14 -26.06 12.12
C HIS A 21 -26.96 -24.54 12.19
N ILE A 22 -27.55 -23.83 11.24
CA ILE A 22 -27.56 -22.37 11.20
C ILE A 22 -28.93 -21.86 11.63
N PHE A 23 -28.93 -20.94 12.59
CA PHE A 23 -30.13 -20.30 13.10
C PHE A 23 -30.10 -18.81 12.83
N ILE A 24 -31.28 -18.27 12.48
CA ILE A 24 -31.49 -16.84 12.25
C ILE A 24 -32.53 -16.29 13.21
N THR A 25 -32.26 -15.10 13.72
CA THR A 25 -33.24 -14.27 14.42
C THR A 25 -33.25 -12.86 13.82
N PHE A 26 -34.43 -12.41 13.42
CA PHE A 26 -34.64 -11.06 12.90
C PHE A 26 -35.04 -10.09 14.01
N PHE A 27 -34.48 -8.88 13.98
CA PHE A 27 -34.87 -7.79 14.86
C PHE A 27 -35.31 -6.60 14.02
N GLY A 28 -36.57 -6.22 14.15
CA GLY A 28 -37.12 -5.00 13.58
C GLY A 28 -37.47 -3.96 14.63
N ASN A 29 -37.91 -2.79 14.19
CA ASN A 29 -38.34 -1.71 15.10
C ASN A 29 -39.65 -2.03 15.84
N GLU A 30 -40.45 -2.99 15.36
CA GLU A 30 -41.74 -3.38 15.95
C GLU A 30 -41.72 -4.73 16.66
N GLY A 31 -40.62 -5.48 16.59
CA GLY A 31 -40.50 -6.78 17.27
C GLY A 31 -39.28 -7.59 16.83
N GLN A 32 -39.23 -8.85 17.27
CA GLN A 32 -38.23 -9.83 16.85
C GLN A 32 -38.90 -11.12 16.38
N SER A 33 -38.26 -11.89 15.51
CA SER A 33 -38.71 -13.25 15.18
C SER A 33 -38.32 -14.23 16.28
N ASP A 34 -38.89 -15.43 16.22
CA ASP A 34 -38.35 -16.58 16.93
C ASP A 34 -37.01 -17.01 16.28
N ARG A 35 -36.19 -17.71 17.07
CA ARG A 35 -34.98 -18.37 16.60
C ARG A 35 -35.37 -19.48 15.64
N THR A 36 -35.03 -19.32 14.36
CA THR A 36 -35.47 -20.23 13.29
C THR A 36 -34.27 -20.94 12.68
N GLU A 37 -34.32 -22.27 12.63
CA GLU A 37 -33.34 -23.07 11.91
C GLU A 37 -33.52 -22.90 10.40
N LEU A 38 -32.40 -22.71 9.70
CA LEU A 38 -32.37 -22.69 8.25
C LEU A 38 -32.12 -24.11 7.74
N ASP A 39 -33.17 -24.78 7.30
CA ASP A 39 -33.12 -26.16 6.81
C ASP A 39 -33.98 -26.32 5.55
N ASN A 40 -33.37 -26.80 4.47
CA ASN A 40 -34.04 -27.26 3.26
C ASN A 40 -33.68 -28.71 2.97
N PHE A 41 -34.48 -29.38 2.14
CA PHE A 41 -34.14 -30.73 1.69
C PHE A 41 -32.82 -30.73 0.88
N GLY A 42 -31.79 -31.40 1.42
CA GLY A 42 -30.50 -31.58 0.78
C GLY A 42 -29.36 -30.98 1.60
N THR A 43 -28.33 -30.46 0.92
CA THR A 43 -27.21 -29.77 1.56
C THR A 43 -27.34 -28.25 1.37
N ASP A 44 -27.44 -27.55 2.49
CA ASP A 44 -27.72 -26.11 2.54
C ASP A 44 -26.47 -25.26 2.36
N PHE A 45 -25.48 -25.41 3.24
CA PHE A 45 -24.35 -24.48 3.35
C PHE A 45 -23.07 -25.02 2.71
N THR A 46 -23.16 -25.58 1.49
CA THR A 46 -21.97 -26.01 0.76
C THR A 46 -21.20 -24.81 0.17
N ARG A 47 -19.90 -25.01 -0.09
CA ARG A 47 -19.02 -24.00 -0.72
C ARG A 47 -19.67 -23.42 -1.98
N GLY A 48 -19.75 -22.09 -2.04
CA GLY A 48 -20.31 -21.31 -3.16
C GLY A 48 -21.83 -21.41 -3.30
N ALA A 49 -22.54 -22.03 -2.34
CA ALA A 49 -23.97 -22.19 -2.42
C ALA A 49 -24.72 -20.88 -2.16
N VAL A 50 -25.77 -20.66 -2.94
CA VAL A 50 -26.83 -19.70 -2.66
C VAL A 50 -28.10 -20.49 -2.38
N ARG A 51 -28.73 -20.25 -1.24
CA ARG A 51 -29.95 -20.94 -0.79
C ARG A 51 -30.99 -19.94 -0.30
N THR A 52 -32.25 -20.26 -0.55
CA THR A 52 -33.39 -19.44 -0.12
C THR A 52 -34.18 -20.15 0.99
N TYR A 53 -34.56 -19.40 2.02
CA TYR A 53 -35.36 -19.86 3.15
C TYR A 53 -36.54 -18.93 3.36
N THR A 54 -37.56 -19.41 4.05
CA THR A 54 -38.76 -18.63 4.36
C THR A 54 -39.00 -18.63 5.86
N ILE A 55 -38.93 -17.45 6.47
CA ILE A 55 -39.19 -17.27 7.90
C ILE A 55 -40.56 -16.60 8.07
N LYS A 56 -41.43 -17.24 8.84
CA LYS A 56 -42.79 -16.79 9.10
C LYS A 56 -42.89 -16.24 10.51
N THR A 57 -43.48 -15.05 10.63
CA THR A 57 -43.72 -14.37 11.91
C THR A 57 -45.21 -14.13 12.09
N SER A 58 -45.66 -13.97 13.34
CA SER A 58 -47.08 -13.74 13.67
C SER A 58 -47.60 -12.42 13.07
N SER A 59 -46.80 -11.35 13.16
CA SER A 59 -47.02 -10.02 12.59
C SER A 59 -45.75 -9.50 11.90
N SER A 60 -45.86 -8.43 11.10
CA SER A 60 -44.68 -7.75 10.56
C SER A 60 -43.80 -7.25 11.71
N LEU A 61 -42.48 -7.30 11.50
CA LEU A 61 -41.45 -6.77 12.41
C LEU A 61 -41.16 -5.28 12.13
N GLY A 62 -41.86 -4.68 11.17
CA GLY A 62 -41.62 -3.32 10.70
C GLY A 62 -40.31 -3.18 9.92
N LYS A 63 -39.59 -2.07 10.12
CA LYS A 63 -38.26 -1.83 9.54
C LYS A 63 -37.26 -2.78 10.19
N LEU A 64 -36.75 -3.73 9.41
CA LEU A 64 -35.72 -4.66 9.83
C LEU A 64 -34.40 -3.91 10.13
N LEU A 65 -33.81 -4.19 11.29
CA LEU A 65 -32.62 -3.49 11.80
C LEU A 65 -31.39 -4.40 11.84
N LEU A 66 -31.55 -5.65 12.30
CA LEU A 66 -30.47 -6.59 12.56
C LEU A 66 -30.89 -8.01 12.18
N VAL A 67 -29.93 -8.78 11.69
CA VAL A 67 -30.01 -10.23 11.55
C VAL A 67 -28.97 -10.83 12.51
N LYS A 68 -29.42 -11.62 13.46
CA LYS A 68 -28.56 -12.44 14.31
C LYS A 68 -28.40 -13.82 13.69
N VAL A 69 -27.17 -14.29 13.59
CA VAL A 69 -26.77 -15.58 13.04
C VAL A 69 -26.10 -16.38 14.16
N GLU A 70 -26.55 -17.62 14.36
CA GLU A 70 -25.98 -18.54 15.33
C GLU A 70 -25.67 -19.87 14.64
N LYS A 71 -24.54 -20.50 15.03
CA LYS A 71 -24.11 -21.80 14.55
C LYS A 71 -24.05 -22.79 15.72
N ASP A 72 -24.84 -23.86 15.63
CA ASP A 72 -24.89 -24.95 16.60
C ASP A 72 -24.41 -26.27 15.98
N PRO A 73 -23.78 -27.16 16.76
CA PRO A 73 -23.25 -28.42 16.26
C PRO A 73 -24.35 -29.36 15.74
N TYR A 74 -24.17 -29.92 14.54
CA TYR A 74 -25.05 -30.97 13.99
C TYR A 74 -24.82 -32.34 14.65
N LEU A 75 -23.59 -32.63 15.09
CA LEU A 75 -23.15 -33.89 15.71
C LEU A 75 -21.94 -33.67 16.65
N VAL A 76 -21.44 -34.74 17.30
CA VAL A 76 -20.14 -34.76 18.03
C VAL A 76 -18.95 -34.81 17.04
N LEU A 77 -19.02 -34.05 15.95
CA LEU A 77 -17.93 -33.89 15.00
C LEU A 77 -17.03 -32.72 15.43
N SER A 78 -15.79 -32.73 14.94
CA SER A 78 -14.92 -31.56 15.03
C SER A 78 -15.61 -30.33 14.43
N GLU A 79 -15.24 -29.15 14.91
CA GLU A 79 -15.76 -27.90 14.39
C GLU A 79 -15.38 -27.69 12.92
N ASP A 80 -16.37 -27.30 12.12
CA ASP A 80 -16.24 -26.82 10.76
C ASP A 80 -16.72 -25.36 10.68
N GLU A 81 -15.80 -24.42 10.59
CA GLU A 81 -16.15 -23.01 10.47
C GLU A 81 -16.90 -22.74 9.17
N TRP A 82 -17.85 -21.80 9.22
CA TRP A 82 -18.65 -21.43 8.05
C TRP A 82 -18.31 -20.03 7.57
N TYR A 83 -17.95 -19.86 6.30
CA TYR A 83 -17.79 -18.53 5.72
C TYR A 83 -19.11 -18.06 5.10
N CYS A 84 -19.73 -17.09 5.76
CA CYS A 84 -20.93 -16.43 5.27
C CYS A 84 -20.56 -15.17 4.49
N SER A 85 -20.86 -15.11 3.20
CA SER A 85 -20.58 -13.93 2.37
C SER A 85 -21.60 -12.83 2.63
N LYS A 86 -22.89 -13.13 2.40
CA LYS A 86 -23.97 -12.16 2.57
C LYS A 86 -25.31 -12.84 2.81
N ILE A 87 -26.20 -12.08 3.43
CA ILE A 87 -27.60 -12.44 3.66
C ILE A 87 -28.48 -11.36 3.05
N VAL A 88 -29.41 -11.73 2.17
CA VAL A 88 -30.38 -10.82 1.55
C VAL A 88 -31.78 -11.15 2.05
N VAL A 89 -32.46 -10.18 2.65
CA VAL A 89 -33.82 -10.36 3.18
C VAL A 89 -34.80 -9.59 2.31
N THR A 90 -35.80 -10.29 1.77
CA THR A 90 -36.99 -9.66 1.19
C THR A 90 -38.09 -9.63 2.25
N THR A 91 -38.49 -8.43 2.67
CA THR A 91 -39.52 -8.22 3.69
C THR A 91 -40.94 -8.43 3.11
N PRO A 92 -41.97 -8.64 3.95
CA PRO A 92 -43.36 -8.75 3.50
C PRO A 92 -43.83 -7.53 2.69
N GLU A 93 -43.26 -6.36 2.96
CA GLU A 93 -43.53 -5.10 2.28
C GLU A 93 -42.82 -4.97 0.91
N GLY A 94 -42.03 -5.99 0.51
CA GLY A 94 -41.30 -6.04 -0.75
C GLY A 94 -39.94 -5.35 -0.72
N ASN A 95 -39.46 -4.91 0.46
CA ASN A 95 -38.13 -4.32 0.57
C ASN A 95 -37.06 -5.40 0.52
N VAL A 96 -36.04 -5.22 -0.31
CA VAL A 96 -34.86 -6.09 -0.39
C VAL A 96 -33.71 -5.43 0.36
N ILE A 97 -33.21 -6.07 1.42
CA ILE A 97 -32.20 -5.50 2.32
C ILE A 97 -30.98 -6.42 2.32
N LEU A 98 -29.81 -5.85 2.04
CA LEU A 98 -28.52 -6.55 2.10
C LEU A 98 -27.92 -6.45 3.52
N PHE A 99 -27.53 -7.60 4.05
CA PHE A 99 -26.75 -7.77 5.28
C PHE A 99 -25.38 -8.36 4.90
N PRO A 100 -24.35 -7.52 4.67
CA PRO A 100 -23.01 -7.99 4.35
C PRO A 100 -22.38 -8.67 5.57
N CYS A 101 -21.71 -9.81 5.35
CA CYS A 101 -21.10 -10.61 6.41
C CYS A 101 -19.59 -10.77 6.17
N TYR A 102 -19.21 -11.39 5.07
CA TYR A 102 -17.83 -11.59 4.58
C TYR A 102 -16.84 -12.06 5.67
N ARG A 103 -17.24 -13.04 6.48
CA ARG A 103 -16.43 -13.57 7.58
C ARG A 103 -16.70 -15.04 7.87
N TRP A 104 -15.74 -15.67 8.55
CA TRP A 104 -15.91 -16.97 9.18
C TRP A 104 -16.75 -16.85 10.46
N ILE A 105 -17.57 -17.88 10.71
CA ILE A 105 -18.46 -18.00 11.87
C ILE A 105 -18.17 -19.33 12.57
N SER A 106 -17.72 -19.24 13.80
CA SER A 106 -17.42 -20.39 14.67
C SER A 106 -18.62 -20.76 15.55
N ARG A 107 -18.62 -21.96 16.13
CA ARG A 107 -19.67 -22.44 17.06
C ARG A 107 -19.73 -21.54 18.30
N GLY A 108 -20.93 -21.14 18.70
CA GLY A 108 -21.14 -20.30 19.87
C GLY A 108 -20.70 -18.84 19.70
N GLU A 109 -20.20 -18.45 18.52
CA GLU A 109 -19.99 -17.06 18.16
C GLU A 109 -21.34 -16.37 17.93
N LEU A 110 -21.51 -15.19 18.53
CA LEU A 110 -22.67 -14.34 18.29
C LEU A 110 -22.37 -13.41 17.11
N VAL A 111 -22.89 -13.74 15.93
CA VAL A 111 -22.71 -12.91 14.73
C VAL A 111 -23.96 -12.08 14.48
N GLU A 112 -23.77 -10.77 14.41
CA GLU A 112 -24.86 -9.82 14.21
C GLU A 112 -24.59 -8.94 13.00
N LEU A 113 -25.46 -9.04 12.01
CA LEU A 113 -25.36 -8.31 10.75
C LEU A 113 -26.34 -7.16 10.74
N ARG A 114 -25.91 -6.02 10.21
CA ARG A 114 -26.74 -4.80 10.08
C ARG A 114 -27.03 -4.51 8.63
N GLY A 115 -28.29 -4.16 8.35
CA GLY A 115 -28.77 -3.87 7.00
C GLY A 115 -28.24 -2.52 6.50
N GLY A 116 -27.93 -2.44 5.21
CA GLY A 116 -27.16 -1.33 4.63
C GLY A 116 -27.90 -0.02 4.31
N ARG A 117 -29.18 0.18 4.65
CA ARG A 117 -29.90 1.43 4.27
C ARG A 117 -29.93 2.46 5.40
N GLU A 118 -29.46 3.69 5.09
CA GLU A 118 -29.64 4.93 5.88
C GLU A 118 -28.89 5.07 7.22
N LEU A 119 -27.62 4.63 7.30
CA LEU A 119 -26.84 4.73 8.54
C LEU A 119 -25.67 5.72 8.42
N VAL A 120 -25.83 6.85 9.10
CA VAL A 120 -24.81 7.86 9.44
C VAL A 120 -23.95 7.32 10.60
N PRO A 121 -22.70 7.75 10.81
CA PRO A 121 -21.92 7.43 12.01
C PRO A 121 -22.74 7.49 13.30
N VAL A 122 -22.48 6.56 14.22
CA VAL A 122 -23.24 6.41 15.48
C VAL A 122 -23.36 7.75 16.22
N SER A 123 -22.25 8.50 16.24
CA SER A 123 -22.09 9.85 16.79
C SER A 123 -23.06 10.88 16.18
N LEU A 124 -23.32 10.81 14.87
CA LEU A 124 -24.19 11.73 14.12
C LEU A 124 -25.67 11.36 14.22
N GLN A 125 -25.94 10.06 14.33
CA GLN A 125 -27.30 9.53 14.34
C GLN A 125 -28.09 9.91 15.60
N TYR A 126 -27.42 10.08 16.76
CA TYR A 126 -28.03 10.57 18.00
C TYR A 126 -28.70 11.94 17.86
N SER A 127 -28.26 12.76 16.89
CA SER A 127 -28.83 14.08 16.64
C SER A 127 -29.91 14.10 15.55
N MET A 128 -29.91 13.12 14.64
CA MET A 128 -30.80 13.08 13.47
C MET A 128 -32.07 12.23 13.68
N TYR A 129 -32.03 11.21 14.54
CA TYR A 129 -33.20 10.34 14.80
C TYR A 129 -33.60 10.35 16.29
N PRO A 130 -34.21 11.44 16.78
CA PRO A 130 -34.74 11.49 18.15
C PRO A 130 -35.89 10.48 18.38
N GLU A 131 -36.49 9.95 17.31
CA GLU A 131 -37.67 9.07 17.32
C GLU A 131 -37.41 7.56 17.45
N LEU A 132 -36.16 7.11 17.71
CA LEU A 132 -35.93 5.75 18.25
C LEU A 132 -36.65 5.64 19.61
N HIS A 133 -37.96 5.37 19.60
CA HIS A 133 -38.87 5.64 20.71
C HIS A 133 -38.71 4.67 21.89
N LEU A 134 -38.00 3.55 21.71
CA LEU A 134 -37.83 2.54 22.74
C LEU A 134 -36.40 2.59 23.32
N ARG A 135 -36.30 2.88 24.62
CA ARG A 135 -35.06 2.87 25.41
C ARG A 135 -34.28 1.55 25.28
N SER A 136 -34.98 0.43 25.08
CA SER A 136 -34.41 -0.90 24.84
C SER A 136 -33.66 -1.01 23.51
N GLN A 137 -34.22 -0.49 22.41
CA GLN A 137 -33.57 -0.49 21.09
C GLN A 137 -32.32 0.39 21.09
N ARG A 138 -32.35 1.55 21.77
CA ARG A 138 -31.16 2.40 21.95
C ARG A 138 -30.04 1.70 22.73
N LEU A 139 -30.40 0.98 23.79
CA LEU A 139 -29.45 0.23 24.61
C LEU A 139 -28.84 -0.94 23.83
N ILE A 140 -29.66 -1.70 23.12
CA ILE A 140 -29.25 -2.78 22.22
C ILE A 140 -28.27 -2.26 21.16
N TRP A 141 -28.64 -1.20 20.45
CA TRP A 141 -27.83 -0.65 19.37
C TRP A 141 -26.48 -0.12 19.86
N ARG A 142 -26.49 0.62 20.98
CA ARG A 142 -25.28 1.15 21.63
C ARG A 142 -24.41 0.04 22.21
N TYR A 143 -25.03 -0.95 22.85
CA TYR A 143 -24.32 -2.11 23.41
C TYR A 143 -23.57 -2.84 22.31
N PHE A 144 -24.23 -3.15 21.17
CA PHE A 144 -23.61 -3.93 20.11
C PHE A 144 -22.55 -3.19 19.29
N THR A 145 -22.74 -1.90 19.01
CA THR A 145 -21.67 -1.12 18.33
C THR A 145 -20.46 -0.97 19.24
N VAL A 146 -20.68 -0.58 20.51
CA VAL A 146 -19.59 -0.43 21.48
C VAL A 146 -18.91 -1.77 21.74
N PHE A 147 -19.67 -2.87 21.82
CA PHE A 147 -19.14 -4.21 22.02
C PHE A 147 -18.26 -4.68 20.85
N SER A 148 -18.71 -4.47 19.59
CA SER A 148 -17.91 -4.81 18.40
C SER A 148 -16.59 -4.05 18.35
N VAL A 149 -16.62 -2.73 18.56
CA VAL A 149 -15.40 -1.90 18.61
C VAL A 149 -14.51 -2.31 19.78
N THR A 150 -15.07 -2.55 20.96
CA THR A 150 -14.31 -3.00 22.15
C THR A 150 -13.64 -4.35 21.90
N LEU A 151 -14.34 -5.30 21.27
CA LEU A 151 -13.78 -6.61 20.92
C LEU A 151 -12.60 -6.46 19.95
N PHE A 152 -12.74 -5.62 18.91
CA PHE A 152 -11.64 -5.33 18.00
C PHE A 152 -10.47 -4.66 18.70
N VAL A 153 -10.69 -3.71 19.61
CA VAL A 153 -9.63 -3.08 20.39
C VAL A 153 -8.88 -4.09 21.28
N CYS A 154 -9.59 -5.08 21.84
CA CYS A 154 -8.99 -6.14 22.64
C CYS A 154 -8.20 -7.15 21.80
N PHE A 155 -8.68 -7.46 20.61
CA PHE A 155 -8.09 -8.46 19.72
C PHE A 155 -6.91 -7.90 18.90
N TYR A 156 -7.13 -6.76 18.22
CA TYR A 156 -6.12 -6.04 17.44
C TYR A 156 -5.35 -5.08 18.35
N ARG A 157 -4.24 -5.53 18.91
CA ARG A 157 -3.38 -4.71 19.78
C ARG A 157 -2.13 -4.24 19.04
N TRP A 158 -1.66 -3.05 19.41
CA TRP A 158 -0.42 -2.48 18.92
C TRP A 158 0.80 -3.13 19.56
N LYS A 159 1.90 -3.20 18.81
CA LYS A 159 3.22 -3.60 19.27
C LYS A 159 4.26 -2.66 18.66
N ILE A 160 5.26 -2.29 19.47
CA ILE A 160 6.42 -1.53 19.00
C ILE A 160 7.37 -2.51 18.33
N MET A 161 7.68 -2.29 17.05
CA MET A 161 8.65 -3.12 16.32
C MET A 161 10.08 -2.70 16.65
N ALA A 162 10.37 -1.42 16.50
CA ALA A 162 11.63 -0.77 16.88
C ALA A 162 11.35 0.70 17.23
N GLU A 163 12.23 1.30 18.03
CA GLU A 163 12.11 2.72 18.37
C GLU A 163 12.24 3.61 17.13
N GLY A 164 11.33 4.58 16.99
CA GLY A 164 11.33 5.53 15.87
C GLY A 164 10.78 5.00 14.56
N LEU A 165 10.15 3.82 14.54
CA LEU A 165 9.42 3.26 13.39
C LEU A 165 7.91 3.18 13.66
N PRO A 166 7.07 3.08 12.61
CA PRO A 166 5.64 2.85 12.78
C PRO A 166 5.37 1.59 13.64
N HIS A 167 4.35 1.66 14.49
CA HIS A 167 3.92 0.50 15.26
C HIS A 167 3.24 -0.54 14.37
N ILE A 168 3.26 -1.80 14.81
CA ILE A 168 2.74 -2.95 14.07
C ILE A 168 1.64 -3.65 14.87
N ASN A 169 1.00 -4.65 14.28
CA ASN A 169 0.10 -5.54 15.01
C ASN A 169 0.85 -6.41 16.04
N SER A 170 0.15 -6.87 17.08
CA SER A 170 0.73 -7.68 18.17
C SER A 170 0.77 -9.19 17.92
N PHE A 171 0.27 -9.68 16.78
CA PHE A 171 0.24 -11.11 16.50
C PHE A 171 1.66 -11.65 16.33
N ASN A 172 1.93 -12.83 16.88
CA ASN A 172 3.28 -13.42 16.83
C ASN A 172 3.49 -14.31 15.62
N ASN A 173 2.42 -14.89 15.09
CA ASN A 173 2.45 -15.80 13.94
C ASN A 173 1.18 -15.64 13.10
N VAL A 174 1.30 -15.97 11.81
CA VAL A 174 0.20 -15.82 10.84
C VAL A 174 -1.01 -16.67 11.22
N SER A 175 -0.86 -17.78 11.95
CA SER A 175 -1.98 -18.59 12.44
C SER A 175 -2.80 -17.94 13.56
N GLU A 176 -2.31 -16.88 14.21
CA GLU A 176 -3.11 -16.08 15.16
C GLU A 176 -4.04 -15.09 14.46
N LEU A 177 -3.85 -14.83 13.15
CA LEU A 177 -4.74 -13.96 12.38
C LEU A 177 -6.08 -14.66 12.13
N PRO A 178 -7.20 -13.92 12.16
CA PRO A 178 -8.49 -14.42 11.69
C PRO A 178 -8.43 -14.90 10.25
N ASP A 179 -9.13 -15.98 9.97
CA ASP A 179 -9.10 -16.68 8.68
C ASP A 179 -9.49 -15.80 7.50
N GLU A 180 -10.36 -14.80 7.72
CA GLU A 180 -10.80 -13.85 6.69
C GLU A 180 -9.70 -12.89 6.21
N ILE A 181 -8.64 -12.69 7.01
CA ILE A 181 -7.52 -11.80 6.66
C ILE A 181 -6.20 -12.56 6.42
N ARG A 182 -6.20 -13.89 6.58
CA ARG A 182 -5.10 -14.78 6.19
C ARG A 182 -5.08 -15.00 4.69
N PHE A 183 -3.89 -15.25 4.14
CA PHE A 183 -3.75 -15.64 2.74
C PHE A 183 -4.63 -16.85 2.41
N SER A 184 -5.21 -16.83 1.21
CA SER A 184 -5.83 -18.01 0.62
C SER A 184 -4.78 -19.11 0.44
N LYS A 185 -5.21 -20.38 0.50
CA LYS A 185 -4.30 -21.53 0.32
C LYS A 185 -3.57 -21.51 -1.04
N SER A 186 -4.23 -21.03 -2.09
CA SER A 186 -3.62 -20.82 -3.41
C SER A 186 -2.46 -19.83 -3.34
N LYS A 187 -2.64 -18.71 -2.64
CA LYS A 187 -1.63 -17.68 -2.46
C LYS A 187 -0.44 -18.16 -1.61
N SER A 188 -0.70 -18.90 -0.52
CA SER A 188 0.36 -19.49 0.31
C SER A 188 1.26 -20.46 -0.45
N ASN A 189 0.71 -21.21 -1.41
CA ASN A 189 1.49 -22.17 -2.19
C ASN A 189 2.41 -21.50 -3.22
N ILE A 190 2.02 -20.37 -3.82
CA ILE A 190 2.84 -19.68 -4.85
C ILE A 190 4.16 -19.18 -4.25
N LEU A 191 4.12 -18.63 -3.03
CA LEU A 191 5.32 -18.18 -2.30
C LEU A 191 6.31 -19.32 -1.97
N SER A 192 5.93 -20.59 -2.18
CA SER A 192 6.77 -21.76 -1.88
C SER A 192 7.56 -22.31 -3.08
N TYR A 193 7.34 -21.79 -4.30
CA TYR A 193 7.99 -22.27 -5.53
C TYR A 193 8.76 -21.14 -6.24
N LEU A 194 10.02 -21.41 -6.61
CA LEU A 194 10.83 -20.56 -7.48
C LEU A 194 10.89 -21.18 -8.90
N PRO A 195 10.12 -20.68 -9.88
CA PRO A 195 10.24 -21.06 -11.28
C PRO A 195 11.49 -20.42 -11.91
N ILE A 196 11.79 -20.82 -13.15
CA ILE A 196 12.91 -20.28 -13.93
C ILE A 196 12.51 -18.90 -14.47
N ALA A 197 13.18 -17.84 -14.01
CA ALA A 197 12.98 -16.48 -14.50
C ALA A 197 13.99 -16.12 -15.60
N PHE A 198 13.55 -15.33 -16.59
CA PHE A 198 14.41 -14.77 -17.64
C PHE A 198 14.80 -13.34 -17.28
N LEU A 199 16.05 -12.96 -17.55
CA LEU A 199 16.54 -11.60 -17.26
C LEU A 199 15.87 -10.57 -18.17
N PRO A 200 15.62 -9.34 -17.68
CA PRO A 200 15.07 -8.26 -18.50
C PRO A 200 16.07 -7.84 -19.60
N GLU A 201 15.79 -8.20 -20.86
CA GLU A 201 16.69 -7.96 -22.00
C GLU A 201 17.11 -6.48 -22.11
N TYR A 202 16.14 -5.56 -22.03
CA TYR A 202 16.40 -4.13 -22.17
C TYR A 202 17.43 -3.59 -21.17
N VAL A 203 17.29 -3.94 -19.89
CA VAL A 203 18.17 -3.42 -18.82
C VAL A 203 19.57 -3.97 -18.98
N THR A 204 19.71 -5.24 -19.36
CA THR A 204 21.03 -5.86 -19.59
C THR A 204 21.78 -5.20 -20.75
N GLU A 205 21.08 -4.68 -21.75
CA GLU A 205 21.65 -3.99 -22.90
C GLU A 205 21.98 -2.52 -22.62
N HIS A 206 21.15 -1.83 -21.83
CA HIS A 206 21.17 -0.36 -21.72
C HIS A 206 21.65 0.20 -20.36
N TRP A 207 21.96 -0.64 -19.35
CA TRP A 207 22.35 -0.15 -18.00
C TRP A 207 23.56 0.80 -17.95
N LYS A 208 24.44 0.75 -18.96
CA LYS A 208 25.61 1.64 -19.04
C LYS A 208 25.26 3.04 -19.58
N GLU A 209 24.14 3.18 -20.28
CA GLU A 209 23.75 4.42 -20.95
C GLU A 209 23.27 5.47 -19.95
N ASP A 210 23.72 6.72 -20.14
CA ASP A 210 23.42 7.82 -19.21
C ASP A 210 21.95 8.28 -19.29
N ASP A 211 21.34 8.20 -20.47
CA ASP A 211 19.92 8.52 -20.64
C ASP A 211 19.03 7.49 -19.94
N PHE A 212 19.34 6.19 -20.05
CA PHE A 212 18.63 5.14 -19.34
C PHE A 212 18.89 5.21 -17.82
N TYR A 213 20.09 5.59 -17.39
CA TYR A 213 20.38 5.84 -15.98
C TYR A 213 19.49 6.94 -15.40
N GLY A 214 19.38 8.09 -16.08
CA GLY A 214 18.51 9.18 -15.65
C GLY A 214 17.02 8.87 -15.79
N TYR A 215 16.60 8.16 -16.84
CA TYR A 215 15.23 7.69 -17.05
C TYR A 215 14.70 6.92 -15.83
N GLN A 216 15.53 6.09 -15.20
CA GLN A 216 15.13 5.29 -14.04
C GLN A 216 14.78 6.13 -12.80
N PHE A 217 15.28 7.37 -12.68
CA PHE A 217 14.89 8.28 -11.60
C PHE A 217 13.52 8.94 -11.82
N LEU A 218 12.95 8.80 -13.02
CA LEU A 218 11.60 9.24 -13.36
C LEU A 218 10.63 8.05 -13.45
N ASN A 219 11.07 6.93 -14.02
CA ASN A 219 10.18 5.86 -14.46
C ASN A 219 10.63 4.46 -14.01
N GLY A 220 11.70 4.38 -13.23
CA GLY A 220 12.16 3.14 -12.60
C GLY A 220 11.44 2.85 -11.29
N ILE A 221 12.07 2.02 -10.45
CA ILE A 221 11.49 1.56 -9.17
C ILE A 221 11.45 2.64 -8.09
N ASN A 222 12.27 3.70 -8.21
CA ASN A 222 12.35 4.78 -7.23
C ASN A 222 12.17 6.20 -7.82
N PRO A 223 10.97 6.55 -8.30
CA PRO A 223 10.69 7.88 -8.88
C PRO A 223 10.52 9.00 -7.82
N ASN A 224 10.93 8.75 -6.58
CA ASN A 224 10.58 9.58 -5.42
C ASN A 224 11.67 10.54 -4.96
N VAL A 225 12.86 10.51 -5.59
CA VAL A 225 14.06 11.09 -4.98
C VAL A 225 14.60 12.36 -5.64
N ILE A 226 14.45 12.51 -6.96
CA ILE A 226 14.98 13.70 -7.65
C ILE A 226 14.17 14.95 -7.33
N LYS A 227 14.82 16.11 -7.36
CA LYS A 227 14.20 17.43 -7.24
C LYS A 227 14.87 18.42 -8.18
N LYS A 228 14.14 19.45 -8.62
CA LYS A 228 14.71 20.58 -9.36
C LYS A 228 15.77 21.29 -8.50
N CYS A 229 16.89 21.65 -9.12
CA CYS A 229 18.00 22.32 -8.47
C CYS A 229 18.11 23.75 -9.00
N SER A 230 17.71 24.72 -8.18
CA SER A 230 17.84 26.15 -8.52
C SER A 230 19.10 26.78 -7.93
N GLU A 231 19.79 26.07 -7.04
CA GLU A 231 21.06 26.50 -6.45
C GLU A 231 21.83 25.24 -6.03
N LEU A 232 23.13 25.19 -6.35
CA LEU A 232 23.99 24.07 -5.96
C LEU A 232 24.21 24.07 -4.43
N PRO A 233 24.14 22.90 -3.78
CA PRO A 233 24.53 22.80 -2.37
C PRO A 233 25.99 23.25 -2.17
N PRO A 234 26.32 24.03 -1.12
CA PRO A 234 27.68 24.49 -0.87
C PRO A 234 28.72 23.37 -0.71
N ASN A 235 28.27 22.18 -0.33
CA ASN A 235 29.08 20.98 -0.18
C ASN A 235 29.20 20.16 -1.47
N PHE A 236 28.73 20.68 -2.61
CA PHE A 236 28.85 20.07 -3.93
C PHE A 236 29.41 21.08 -4.93
N PRO A 237 30.74 21.33 -4.91
CA PRO A 237 31.39 22.43 -5.64
C PRO A 237 31.59 22.11 -7.13
N VAL A 238 30.49 21.78 -7.83
CA VAL A 238 30.47 21.66 -9.30
C VAL A 238 30.68 23.05 -9.89
N THR A 239 31.66 23.18 -10.80
CA THR A 239 31.92 24.44 -11.51
C THR A 239 31.32 24.41 -12.92
N GLU A 240 31.14 25.57 -13.53
CA GLU A 240 30.69 25.66 -14.91
C GLU A 240 31.63 24.90 -15.86
N GLU A 241 32.95 25.04 -15.68
CA GLU A 241 33.95 24.38 -16.53
C GLU A 241 33.85 22.86 -16.49
N MET A 242 33.42 22.28 -15.36
CA MET A 242 33.24 20.83 -15.22
C MET A 242 32.10 20.31 -16.10
N VAL A 243 31.01 21.06 -16.21
CA VAL A 243 29.76 20.56 -16.82
C VAL A 243 29.43 21.20 -18.17
N LYS A 244 30.07 22.31 -18.52
CA LYS A 244 29.91 22.99 -19.81
C LYS A 244 29.96 22.06 -21.03
N PRO A 245 30.82 21.01 -21.09
CA PRO A 245 30.83 20.07 -22.21
C PRO A 245 29.53 19.25 -22.39
N PHE A 246 28.65 19.22 -21.39
CA PHE A 246 27.41 18.45 -21.38
C PHE A 246 26.15 19.32 -21.46
N LEU A 247 26.30 20.65 -21.44
CA LEU A 247 25.21 21.63 -21.58
C LEU A 247 25.07 22.08 -23.04
N GLU A 248 24.03 22.84 -23.36
CA GLU A 248 23.92 23.50 -24.67
C GLU A 248 25.10 24.47 -24.89
N GLU A 249 25.63 24.50 -26.13
CA GLU A 249 26.87 25.22 -26.49
C GLU A 249 26.86 26.69 -26.03
N ASP A 250 25.72 27.35 -26.17
CA ASP A 250 25.52 28.77 -25.86
C ASP A 250 24.97 29.04 -24.43
N SER A 251 24.89 28.03 -23.56
CA SER A 251 24.30 28.13 -22.21
C SER A 251 25.31 28.00 -21.07
N SER A 252 25.04 28.61 -19.92
CA SER A 252 25.81 28.41 -18.68
C SER A 252 25.06 27.52 -17.69
N LEU A 253 25.78 26.98 -16.69
CA LEU A 253 25.14 26.20 -15.61
C LEU A 253 24.11 27.03 -14.82
N GLU A 254 24.39 28.33 -14.64
CA GLU A 254 23.47 29.26 -13.96
C GLU A 254 22.19 29.45 -14.77
N GLU A 255 22.30 29.72 -16.08
CA GLU A 255 21.14 29.85 -16.98
C GLU A 255 20.31 28.55 -17.01
N GLU A 256 20.94 27.38 -17.09
CA GLU A 256 20.21 26.10 -17.12
C GLU A 256 19.51 25.80 -15.77
N MET A 257 20.03 26.29 -14.64
CA MET A 257 19.34 26.25 -13.34
C MET A 257 18.15 27.22 -13.29
N GLU A 258 18.30 28.43 -13.83
CA GLU A 258 17.23 29.44 -13.93
C GLU A 258 16.07 28.94 -14.81
N ASP A 259 16.40 28.32 -15.95
CA ASP A 259 15.45 27.68 -16.87
C ASP A 259 14.83 26.40 -16.29
N GLY A 260 15.37 25.90 -15.18
CA GLY A 260 14.83 24.75 -14.45
C GLY A 260 15.11 23.41 -15.12
N LYS A 261 16.20 23.32 -15.90
CA LYS A 261 16.67 22.09 -16.56
C LYS A 261 17.68 21.31 -15.71
N ILE A 262 18.12 21.85 -14.57
CA ILE A 262 19.05 21.15 -13.66
C ILE A 262 18.28 20.51 -12.49
N PHE A 263 18.62 19.26 -12.18
CA PHE A 263 18.01 18.45 -11.12
C PHE A 263 19.09 17.83 -10.23
N LEU A 264 18.72 17.55 -8.98
CA LEU A 264 19.63 17.00 -7.98
C LEU A 264 19.00 15.81 -7.27
N TYR A 265 19.79 14.76 -7.10
CA TYR A 265 19.55 13.73 -6.09
C TYR A 265 20.60 13.85 -4.99
N ASP A 266 20.15 14.08 -3.75
CA ASP A 266 21.01 14.24 -2.57
C ASP A 266 20.70 13.11 -1.57
N GLN A 267 21.68 12.24 -1.34
CA GLN A 267 21.57 11.08 -0.46
C GLN A 267 22.02 11.37 0.97
N LYS A 268 22.01 12.64 1.42
CA LYS A 268 22.44 13.08 2.76
C LYS A 268 21.92 12.22 3.93
N LYS A 269 20.72 11.65 3.83
CA LYS A 269 20.18 10.75 4.87
C LYS A 269 21.00 9.47 5.11
N MET A 270 21.83 9.07 4.14
CA MET A 270 22.79 7.97 4.24
C MET A 270 24.08 8.37 4.97
N ASP A 271 24.33 9.66 5.21
CA ASP A 271 25.61 10.12 5.77
C ASP A 271 25.79 9.59 7.21
N GLY A 272 26.90 8.90 7.47
CA GLY A 272 27.18 8.27 8.75
C GLY A 272 26.17 7.20 9.17
N ILE A 273 25.51 6.54 8.21
CA ILE A 273 24.63 5.42 8.52
C ILE A 273 25.44 4.17 8.92
N PRO A 274 25.05 3.40 9.95
CA PRO A 274 25.75 2.17 10.30
C PRO A 274 25.75 1.18 9.15
N ALA A 275 26.93 0.66 8.80
CA ALA A 275 27.09 -0.36 7.78
C ALA A 275 27.17 -1.76 8.41
N ARG A 276 26.83 -2.77 7.62
CA ARG A 276 26.95 -4.18 8.01
C ARG A 276 28.42 -4.60 8.03
N ASP A 277 28.82 -5.30 9.08
CA ASP A 277 30.10 -6.01 9.12
C ASP A 277 30.11 -7.19 8.15
N TYR A 278 31.18 -7.29 7.37
CA TYR A 278 31.44 -8.39 6.46
C TYR A 278 32.88 -8.88 6.62
N ASN A 279 33.04 -10.03 7.28
CA ASN A 279 34.34 -10.62 7.59
C ASN A 279 35.28 -9.71 8.42
N GLY A 280 34.72 -8.93 9.35
CA GLY A 280 35.47 -8.05 10.25
C GLY A 280 35.77 -6.66 9.69
N GLU A 281 35.29 -6.34 8.48
CA GLU A 281 35.36 -5.00 7.90
C GLU A 281 33.93 -4.48 7.62
N PRO A 282 33.63 -3.21 7.89
CA PRO A 282 32.34 -2.63 7.57
C PRO A 282 32.18 -2.47 6.05
N LEU A 283 31.02 -2.84 5.51
CA LEU A 283 30.64 -2.53 4.13
C LEU A 283 30.40 -1.02 3.94
N HIS A 284 30.09 -0.61 2.70
CA HIS A 284 29.92 0.80 2.36
C HIS A 284 28.60 1.08 1.66
N VAL A 285 28.05 2.26 1.96
CA VAL A 285 26.97 2.91 1.22
C VAL A 285 27.36 4.37 1.06
N SER A 286 27.22 4.89 -0.17
CA SER A 286 27.50 6.29 -0.45
C SER A 286 26.39 7.20 0.06
N ALA A 287 26.79 8.38 0.53
CA ALA A 287 25.88 9.49 0.83
C ALA A 287 26.12 10.58 -0.22
N GLY A 288 26.01 10.20 -1.49
CA GLY A 288 26.45 11.01 -2.60
C GLY A 288 25.45 12.08 -3.04
N LEU A 289 25.91 12.90 -3.98
CA LEU A 289 25.12 13.88 -4.72
C LEU A 289 25.27 13.59 -6.21
N CYS A 290 24.17 13.56 -6.95
CA CYS A 290 24.15 13.38 -8.39
C CYS A 290 23.38 14.52 -9.04
N LEU A 291 24.06 15.27 -9.92
CA LEU A 291 23.51 16.37 -10.70
C LEU A 291 23.06 15.84 -12.06
N PHE A 292 21.86 16.22 -12.47
CA PHE A 292 21.28 15.87 -13.76
C PHE A 292 20.93 17.10 -14.57
N TYR A 293 21.03 16.98 -15.89
CA TYR A 293 20.62 17.98 -16.87
C TYR A 293 19.52 17.40 -17.76
N LEU A 294 18.43 18.13 -17.93
CA LEU A 294 17.41 17.85 -18.92
C LEU A 294 17.85 18.46 -20.26
N ASN A 295 18.29 17.60 -21.17
CA ASN A 295 18.83 18.02 -22.44
C ASN A 295 17.72 18.43 -23.45
N PRO A 296 18.06 19.02 -24.61
CA PRO A 296 17.10 19.43 -25.63
C PRO A 296 16.28 18.28 -26.26
N GLU A 297 16.71 17.03 -26.11
CA GLU A 297 15.95 15.84 -26.50
C GLU A 297 15.02 15.31 -25.40
N ASP A 298 14.76 16.10 -24.36
CA ASP A 298 13.89 15.77 -23.23
C ASP A 298 14.37 14.53 -22.43
N LYS A 299 15.69 14.28 -22.43
CA LYS A 299 16.34 13.21 -21.67
C LYS A 299 17.02 13.78 -20.43
N LEU A 300 16.81 13.10 -19.30
CA LEU A 300 17.48 13.42 -18.05
C LEU A 300 18.86 12.74 -18.02
N MET A 301 19.94 13.52 -18.06
CA MET A 301 21.31 13.04 -18.19
C MET A 301 22.09 13.30 -16.89
N PRO A 302 22.73 12.32 -16.25
CA PRO A 302 23.68 12.57 -15.16
C PRO A 302 24.91 13.32 -15.70
N ILE A 303 25.31 14.42 -15.04
CA ILE A 303 26.41 15.27 -15.50
C ILE A 303 27.51 15.47 -14.45
N ALA A 304 27.24 15.18 -13.16
CA ALA A 304 28.25 15.22 -12.11
C ALA A 304 27.85 14.33 -10.92
N ILE A 305 28.81 13.61 -10.34
CA ILE A 305 28.60 12.75 -9.16
C ILE A 305 29.70 12.99 -8.12
N GLN A 306 29.31 13.24 -6.87
CA GLN A 306 30.20 13.23 -5.71
C GLN A 306 29.74 12.13 -4.75
N LEU A 307 30.61 11.24 -4.28
CA LEU A 307 30.19 10.00 -3.59
C LEU A 307 30.01 10.15 -2.07
N HIS A 308 30.50 11.24 -1.50
CA HIS A 308 30.28 11.61 -0.10
C HIS A 308 29.81 13.07 0.04
N GLN A 309 29.22 13.40 1.18
CA GLN A 309 28.67 14.74 1.42
C GLN A 309 29.74 15.83 1.49
N GLN A 310 30.94 15.56 2.01
CA GLN A 310 31.97 16.59 2.19
C GLN A 310 32.97 16.57 1.03
N PRO A 311 33.21 17.69 0.34
CA PRO A 311 34.20 17.76 -0.72
C PRO A 311 35.62 17.61 -0.14
N SER A 312 36.46 16.82 -0.81
CA SER A 312 37.86 16.62 -0.42
C SER A 312 38.69 16.11 -1.61
N GLU A 313 40.02 16.09 -1.47
CA GLU A 313 40.91 15.49 -2.48
C GLU A 313 40.62 13.99 -2.70
N ASP A 314 40.16 13.29 -1.65
CA ASP A 314 39.79 11.87 -1.67
C ASP A 314 38.29 11.63 -2.01
N ASN A 315 37.54 12.69 -2.33
CA ASN A 315 36.14 12.61 -2.75
C ASN A 315 35.94 13.47 -4.01
N PRO A 316 36.51 13.06 -5.15
CA PRO A 316 36.45 13.83 -6.38
C PRO A 316 35.02 13.88 -6.94
N ILE A 317 34.74 14.92 -7.72
CA ILE A 317 33.52 15.00 -8.54
C ILE A 317 33.78 14.25 -9.84
N PHE A 318 33.11 13.11 -10.03
CA PHE A 318 33.13 12.32 -11.25
C PHE A 318 32.23 12.93 -12.32
N LEU A 319 32.68 12.87 -13.58
CA LEU A 319 32.00 13.44 -14.74
C LEU A 319 31.88 12.40 -15.85
N PRO A 320 30.91 12.52 -16.79
CA PRO A 320 30.81 11.65 -17.96
C PRO A 320 32.08 11.64 -18.85
N SER A 321 32.93 12.66 -18.75
CA SER A 321 34.20 12.76 -19.47
C SER A 321 35.36 11.99 -18.82
N ASP A 322 35.18 11.45 -17.61
CA ASP A 322 36.17 10.60 -16.97
C ASP A 322 36.26 9.23 -17.69
N SER A 323 37.15 8.35 -17.24
CA SER A 323 37.25 7.01 -17.83
C SER A 323 35.90 6.26 -17.70
N GLU A 324 35.57 5.41 -18.69
CA GLU A 324 34.31 4.64 -18.68
C GLU A 324 34.12 3.91 -17.34
N THR A 325 35.20 3.33 -16.80
CA THR A 325 35.18 2.56 -15.56
C THR A 325 35.01 3.43 -14.32
N ASP A 326 35.61 4.62 -14.25
CA ASP A 326 35.38 5.55 -13.12
C ASP A 326 33.93 6.06 -13.12
N TRP A 327 33.41 6.45 -14.29
CA TRP A 327 32.05 6.95 -14.42
C TRP A 327 31.00 5.88 -14.09
N LEU A 328 31.18 4.65 -14.59
CA LEU A 328 30.32 3.53 -14.24
C LEU A 328 30.36 3.23 -12.74
N LEU A 329 31.54 3.22 -12.13
CA LEU A 329 31.68 2.94 -10.71
C LEU A 329 30.98 4.02 -9.85
N ALA A 330 31.14 5.30 -10.19
CA ALA A 330 30.45 6.39 -9.52
C ALA A 330 28.91 6.26 -9.62
N LYS A 331 28.40 5.94 -10.81
CA LYS A 331 26.97 5.67 -11.04
C LYS A 331 26.46 4.50 -10.20
N MET A 332 27.24 3.41 -10.09
CA MET A 332 26.89 2.22 -9.29
C MET A 332 26.79 2.52 -7.80
N PHE A 333 27.66 3.35 -7.24
CA PHE A 333 27.59 3.72 -5.82
C PHE A 333 26.35 4.57 -5.49
N ILE A 334 25.99 5.52 -6.36
CA ILE A 334 24.73 6.26 -6.23
C ILE A 334 23.53 5.30 -6.34
N LYS A 335 23.55 4.37 -7.30
CA LYS A 335 22.47 3.38 -7.46
C LYS A 335 22.38 2.38 -6.33
N ASN A 336 23.48 1.98 -5.72
CA ASN A 336 23.46 1.12 -4.55
C ASN A 336 22.68 1.77 -3.39
N ALA A 337 23.00 3.02 -3.07
CA ALA A 337 22.28 3.78 -2.07
C ALA A 337 20.81 4.03 -2.47
N ASP A 338 20.52 4.26 -3.76
CA ASP A 338 19.15 4.43 -4.29
C ASP A 338 18.30 3.16 -4.11
N VAL A 339 18.84 1.98 -4.43
CA VAL A 339 18.13 0.70 -4.27
C VAL A 339 17.91 0.37 -2.80
N VAL A 340 18.89 0.63 -1.93
CA VAL A 340 18.72 0.47 -0.48
C VAL A 340 17.62 1.40 0.05
N ASP A 341 17.63 2.66 -0.37
CA ASP A 341 16.63 3.65 0.00
C ASP A 341 15.23 3.28 -0.49
N HIS A 342 15.14 2.87 -1.76
CA HIS A 342 13.91 2.37 -2.36
C HIS A 342 13.29 1.27 -1.51
N GLU A 343 14.03 0.20 -1.25
CA GLU A 343 13.49 -0.99 -0.58
C GLU A 343 13.00 -0.69 0.83
N VAL A 344 13.79 0.01 1.66
CA VAL A 344 13.39 0.20 3.07
C VAL A 344 12.53 1.42 3.31
N VAL A 345 12.74 2.52 2.58
CA VAL A 345 12.00 3.77 2.81
C VAL A 345 10.75 3.82 1.94
N HIS A 346 10.91 3.72 0.63
CA HIS A 346 9.82 3.99 -0.32
C HIS A 346 8.89 2.80 -0.51
N HIS A 347 9.42 1.59 -0.41
CA HIS A 347 8.67 0.35 -0.43
C HIS A 347 8.24 -0.03 1.01
N LEU A 348 9.08 -0.70 1.81
CA LEU A 348 8.66 -1.24 3.12
C LEU A 348 8.03 -0.22 4.08
N MET A 349 8.70 0.88 4.41
CA MET A 349 8.19 1.81 5.43
C MET A 349 6.97 2.59 4.92
N LYS A 350 7.09 3.25 3.75
CA LYS A 350 6.06 4.18 3.26
C LYS A 350 4.84 3.50 2.62
N THR A 351 4.92 2.23 2.25
CA THR A 351 3.74 1.47 1.81
C THR A 351 3.32 0.46 2.87
N HIS A 352 4.09 -0.61 3.10
CA HIS A 352 3.69 -1.72 3.97
C HIS A 352 3.41 -1.29 5.41
N PHE A 353 4.35 -0.63 6.08
CA PHE A 353 4.17 -0.31 7.51
C PHE A 353 3.07 0.73 7.73
N LEU A 354 2.96 1.73 6.85
CA LEU A 354 1.85 2.67 6.88
C LEU A 354 0.50 1.98 6.60
N ALA A 355 0.43 1.07 5.62
CA ALA A 355 -0.78 0.30 5.32
C ALA A 355 -1.25 -0.54 6.51
N GLU A 356 -0.33 -1.18 7.22
CA GLU A 356 -0.65 -1.93 8.44
C GLU A 356 -1.17 -1.02 9.55
N VAL A 357 -0.60 0.17 9.74
CA VAL A 357 -1.14 1.15 10.68
C VAL A 357 -2.56 1.58 10.27
N TYR A 358 -2.78 1.87 8.98
CA TYR A 358 -4.11 2.26 8.47
C TYR A 358 -5.13 1.14 8.69
N ASN A 359 -4.75 -0.12 8.45
CA ASN A 359 -5.60 -1.27 8.68
C ASN A 359 -5.93 -1.46 10.17
N MET A 360 -4.91 -1.45 11.03
CA MET A 360 -5.08 -1.55 12.49
C MET A 360 -6.02 -0.48 13.03
N ALA A 361 -5.80 0.79 12.66
CA ALA A 361 -6.68 1.88 13.09
C ALA A 361 -8.11 1.71 12.53
N THR A 362 -8.27 1.28 11.28
CA THR A 362 -9.58 1.05 10.67
C THR A 362 -10.38 -0.01 11.43
N LEU A 363 -9.75 -1.14 11.76
CA LEU A 363 -10.37 -2.24 12.52
C LEU A 363 -10.70 -1.84 13.96
N ARG A 364 -9.84 -1.01 14.59
CA ARG A 364 -9.99 -0.62 16.00
C ARG A 364 -10.95 0.54 16.21
N CYS A 365 -11.08 1.45 15.25
CA CYS A 365 -11.83 2.70 15.42
C CYS A 365 -13.20 2.68 14.75
N PHE A 366 -13.37 1.94 13.65
CA PHE A 366 -14.63 1.92 12.91
C PHE A 366 -15.39 0.61 13.11
N PRO A 367 -16.68 0.66 13.55
CA PRO A 367 -17.53 -0.51 13.46
C PRO A 367 -17.78 -0.89 12.00
N VAL A 368 -18.09 -2.16 11.73
CA VAL A 368 -18.28 -2.69 10.36
C VAL A 368 -19.36 -1.96 9.54
N ILE A 369 -20.29 -1.30 10.24
CA ILE A 369 -21.38 -0.52 9.63
C ILE A 369 -20.95 0.88 9.19
N HIS A 370 -19.82 1.39 9.69
CA HIS A 370 -19.34 2.73 9.44
C HIS A 370 -19.00 2.92 7.95
N PRO A 371 -19.41 4.02 7.30
CA PRO A 371 -19.17 4.22 5.87
C PRO A 371 -17.68 4.21 5.50
N LEU A 372 -16.81 4.74 6.37
CA LEU A 372 -15.37 4.70 6.14
C LEU A 372 -14.76 3.32 6.36
N TYR A 373 -15.33 2.47 7.22
CA TYR A 373 -14.92 1.06 7.27
C TYR A 373 -15.20 0.38 5.94
N LYS A 374 -16.44 0.54 5.43
CA LYS A 374 -16.87 -0.06 4.16
C LYS A 374 -16.02 0.41 2.97
N LEU A 375 -15.65 1.69 2.96
CA LEU A 375 -14.79 2.29 1.94
C LEU A 375 -13.35 1.75 2.04
N LEU A 376 -12.78 1.67 3.25
CA LEU A 376 -11.35 1.41 3.44
C LEU A 376 -11.00 -0.09 3.52
N ILE A 377 -11.85 -0.94 4.10
CA ILE A 377 -11.48 -2.34 4.37
C ILE A 377 -11.11 -3.16 3.13
N PRO A 378 -11.69 -2.95 1.92
CA PRO A 378 -11.24 -3.66 0.73
C PRO A 378 -9.78 -3.35 0.39
N HIS A 379 -9.27 -2.20 0.85
CA HIS A 379 -7.92 -1.73 0.58
C HIS A 379 -6.86 -2.27 1.55
N PHE A 380 -7.23 -3.16 2.46
CA PHE A 380 -6.29 -3.78 3.41
C PHE A 380 -6.30 -5.31 3.37
N ARG A 381 -6.91 -5.90 2.33
CA ARG A 381 -6.93 -7.35 2.13
C ARG A 381 -5.48 -7.87 2.17
N TYR A 382 -5.26 -8.83 3.07
CA TYR A 382 -3.98 -9.51 3.33
C TYR A 382 -2.79 -8.68 3.82
N THR A 383 -2.94 -7.38 4.05
CA THR A 383 -1.82 -6.52 4.48
C THR A 383 -1.15 -7.01 5.76
N PHE A 384 -1.91 -7.52 6.74
CA PHE A 384 -1.29 -8.12 7.94
C PHE A 384 -0.51 -9.39 7.63
N ASN A 385 -1.09 -10.29 6.83
CA ASN A 385 -0.45 -11.55 6.50
C ASN A 385 0.89 -11.30 5.81
N ILE A 386 0.91 -10.45 4.78
CA ILE A 386 2.15 -10.19 4.04
C ILE A 386 3.17 -9.46 4.90
N ASN A 387 2.78 -8.47 5.70
CA ASN A 387 3.74 -7.77 6.57
C ASN A 387 4.31 -8.67 7.65
N MET A 388 3.53 -9.63 8.16
CA MET A 388 4.05 -10.63 9.11
C MET A 388 5.06 -11.57 8.44
N VAL A 389 4.76 -12.05 7.23
CA VAL A 389 5.70 -12.85 6.43
C VAL A 389 6.96 -12.05 6.09
N GLY A 390 6.82 -10.79 5.67
CA GLY A 390 7.94 -9.89 5.35
C GLY A 390 8.81 -9.58 6.57
N ARG A 391 8.20 -9.42 7.76
CA ARG A 391 8.97 -9.30 9.01
C ARG A 391 9.75 -10.56 9.35
N GLU A 392 9.25 -11.75 9.03
CA GLU A 392 9.96 -13.00 9.30
C GLU A 392 11.07 -13.27 8.27
N SER A 393 10.76 -13.11 6.98
CA SER A 393 11.59 -13.59 5.86
C SER A 393 12.44 -12.51 5.18
N ILE A 394 12.04 -11.23 5.24
CA ILE A 394 12.74 -10.12 4.56
C ILE A 394 13.50 -9.26 5.55
N PHE A 395 12.82 -8.69 6.54
CA PHE A 395 13.38 -7.68 7.45
C PHE A 395 13.91 -8.26 8.78
N GLY A 396 13.40 -9.41 9.22
CA GLY A 396 13.68 -9.99 10.54
C GLY A 396 15.13 -10.38 10.77
N THR A 397 15.41 -10.93 11.95
CA THR A 397 16.78 -11.30 12.39
C THR A 397 17.52 -12.20 11.40
N ASN A 398 16.78 -13.07 10.71
CA ASN A 398 17.27 -14.00 9.67
C ASN A 398 16.77 -13.64 8.27
N GLY A 399 16.24 -12.43 8.08
CA GLY A 399 15.64 -12.00 6.83
C GLY A 399 16.66 -11.72 5.73
N ILE A 400 16.25 -11.90 4.48
CA ILE A 400 17.14 -11.80 3.32
C ILE A 400 17.78 -10.41 3.18
N LEU A 401 17.04 -9.34 3.47
CA LEU A 401 17.49 -7.96 3.26
C LEU A 401 18.71 -7.62 4.10
N LYS A 402 18.80 -8.16 5.32
CA LYS A 402 19.98 -8.02 6.18
C LYS A 402 21.21 -8.68 5.56
N MET A 403 21.05 -9.78 4.83
CA MET A 403 22.16 -10.57 4.27
C MET A 403 22.65 -10.01 2.93
N VAL A 404 21.76 -9.41 2.14
CA VAL A 404 22.06 -8.92 0.79
C VAL A 404 22.22 -7.40 0.70
N SER A 405 22.12 -6.67 1.81
CA SER A 405 22.32 -5.21 1.88
C SER A 405 23.65 -4.81 2.52
N SER A 406 24.20 -3.67 2.10
CA SER A 406 25.35 -3.02 2.75
C SER A 406 25.07 -2.51 4.18
N LEU A 407 23.82 -2.29 4.59
CA LEU A 407 23.49 -1.62 5.87
C LEU A 407 23.20 -2.58 7.04
N GLY A 408 22.75 -3.81 6.75
CA GLY A 408 22.31 -4.75 7.79
C GLY A 408 21.15 -4.21 8.64
N SER A 409 20.74 -4.93 9.68
CA SER A 409 19.51 -4.57 10.43
C SER A 409 19.58 -3.19 11.09
N GLU A 410 20.72 -2.81 11.66
CA GLU A 410 20.89 -1.54 12.36
C GLU A 410 20.81 -0.36 11.38
N GLY A 411 21.58 -0.39 10.29
CA GLY A 411 21.59 0.66 9.29
C GLY A 411 20.26 0.80 8.57
N LEU A 412 19.59 -0.31 8.22
CA LEU A 412 18.26 -0.27 7.59
C LEU A 412 17.21 0.35 8.53
N THR A 413 17.28 0.03 9.83
CA THR A 413 16.39 0.62 10.85
C THR A 413 16.66 2.11 11.03
N GLU A 414 17.94 2.51 11.08
CA GLU A 414 18.36 3.91 11.13
C GLU A 414 17.86 4.70 9.92
N LEU A 415 17.96 4.14 8.72
CA LEU A 415 17.52 4.79 7.48
C LEU A 415 16.03 5.11 7.53
N MET A 416 15.22 4.12 7.89
CA MET A 416 13.77 4.29 8.03
C MET A 416 13.43 5.31 9.11
N ARG A 417 14.12 5.31 10.26
CA ARG A 417 13.88 6.29 11.32
C ARG A 417 14.19 7.73 10.89
N ARG A 418 15.31 7.94 10.17
CA ARG A 418 15.65 9.25 9.58
C ARG A 418 14.58 9.68 8.57
N ALA A 419 14.16 8.77 7.70
CA ALA A 419 13.13 9.07 6.70
C ALA A 419 11.75 9.35 7.32
N LEU A 420 11.37 8.65 8.40
CA LEU A 420 10.11 8.88 9.10
C LEU A 420 10.08 10.23 9.80
N SER A 421 11.20 10.65 10.42
CA SER A 421 11.26 11.92 11.14
C SER A 421 11.08 13.13 10.21
N GLU A 422 11.46 13.00 8.94
CA GLU A 422 11.28 13.99 7.87
C GLU A 422 9.95 13.85 7.12
N THR A 423 9.22 12.76 7.31
CA THR A 423 7.97 12.51 6.59
C THR A 423 6.87 13.46 7.06
N THR A 424 6.27 14.16 6.10
CA THR A 424 5.13 15.05 6.32
C THR A 424 3.90 14.56 5.57
N TYR A 425 2.71 14.94 6.03
CA TYR A 425 1.46 14.66 5.35
C TYR A 425 1.47 15.19 3.91
N SER A 426 2.00 16.40 3.68
CA SER A 426 2.15 16.95 2.34
C SER A 426 3.09 16.11 1.46
N SER A 427 4.12 15.49 2.05
CA SER A 427 5.04 14.61 1.30
C SER A 427 4.39 13.29 0.85
N LEU A 428 3.32 12.86 1.53
CA LEU A 428 2.51 11.69 1.17
C LEU A 428 1.41 12.03 0.15
N CYS A 429 1.10 13.32 -0.04
CA CYS A 429 0.16 13.75 -1.06
C CYS A 429 0.90 13.94 -2.39
N LEU A 430 0.60 13.11 -3.39
CA LEU A 430 1.37 13.10 -4.64
C LEU A 430 1.41 14.48 -5.34
N PRO A 431 0.31 15.23 -5.51
CA PRO A 431 0.37 16.55 -6.16
C PRO A 431 1.27 17.54 -5.44
N GLU A 432 1.19 17.59 -4.11
CA GLU A 432 2.01 18.45 -3.27
C GLU A 432 3.48 18.01 -3.29
N ASN A 433 3.74 16.71 -3.27
CA ASN A 433 5.08 16.14 -3.39
C ASN A 433 5.75 16.51 -4.73
N ILE A 434 5.05 16.30 -5.85
CA ILE A 434 5.53 16.68 -7.20
C ILE A 434 5.78 18.18 -7.29
N THR A 435 4.89 19.00 -6.71
CA THR A 435 5.04 20.45 -6.65
C THR A 435 6.28 20.85 -5.84
N ALA A 436 6.43 20.28 -4.65
CA ALA A 436 7.52 20.61 -3.72
C ALA A 436 8.89 20.22 -4.29
N ARG A 437 8.96 19.16 -5.09
CA ARG A 437 10.18 18.75 -5.81
C ARG A 437 10.42 19.53 -7.11
N GLY A 438 9.50 20.41 -7.52
CA GLY A 438 9.64 21.23 -8.72
C GLY A 438 9.47 20.44 -10.03
N LEU A 439 8.76 19.31 -10.01
CA LEU A 439 8.71 18.35 -11.13
C LEU A 439 7.43 18.44 -11.96
N LYS A 440 6.69 19.56 -11.92
CA LYS A 440 5.41 19.69 -12.64
C LYS A 440 5.53 19.62 -14.16
N SER A 441 6.62 20.16 -14.70
CA SER A 441 6.79 20.42 -16.13
C SER A 441 7.84 19.53 -16.80
N ILE A 442 8.57 18.70 -16.06
CA ILE A 442 9.60 17.83 -16.66
C ILE A 442 8.93 16.84 -17.65
N PRO A 443 9.37 16.74 -18.90
CA PRO A 443 8.81 15.80 -19.87
C PRO A 443 9.14 14.35 -19.49
N ASN A 444 8.49 13.39 -20.14
CA ASN A 444 8.77 11.95 -20.03
C ASN A 444 8.77 11.40 -18.58
N PHE A 445 7.97 11.98 -17.68
CA PHE A 445 7.84 11.54 -16.28
C PHE A 445 6.49 10.84 -16.06
N TYR A 446 6.43 9.58 -16.48
CA TYR A 446 5.21 8.79 -16.57
C TYR A 446 4.62 8.41 -15.21
N TYR A 447 5.46 8.16 -14.19
CA TYR A 447 5.00 7.99 -12.81
C TYR A 447 4.18 9.19 -12.33
N ARG A 448 4.66 10.42 -12.61
CA ARG A 448 3.91 11.63 -12.27
C ARG A 448 2.63 11.70 -13.06
N ASP A 449 2.69 11.54 -14.38
CA ASP A 449 1.54 11.78 -15.25
C ASP A 449 0.38 10.83 -14.94
N ASP A 450 0.69 9.54 -14.78
CA ASP A 450 -0.29 8.51 -14.45
C ASP A 450 -0.72 8.62 -12.99
N GLY A 451 0.23 8.83 -12.09
CA GLY A 451 -0.02 8.96 -10.65
C GLY A 451 -0.93 10.15 -10.33
N LEU A 452 -0.75 11.31 -10.98
CA LEU A 452 -1.61 12.48 -10.78
C LEU A 452 -3.03 12.24 -11.32
N LYS A 453 -3.17 11.53 -12.44
CA LYS A 453 -4.50 11.15 -12.97
C LYS A 453 -5.20 10.18 -12.00
N LEU A 454 -4.52 9.13 -11.57
CA LEU A 454 -5.02 8.19 -10.56
C LEU A 454 -5.40 8.89 -9.25
N TRP A 455 -4.52 9.75 -8.74
CA TRP A 455 -4.76 10.52 -7.54
C TRP A 455 -6.08 11.31 -7.65
N ASN A 456 -6.29 11.98 -8.79
CA ASN A 456 -7.49 12.76 -9.03
C ASN A 456 -8.75 11.89 -9.14
N ILE A 457 -8.67 10.73 -9.79
CA ILE A 457 -9.76 9.76 -9.90
C ILE A 457 -10.14 9.24 -8.50
N ILE A 458 -9.15 8.78 -7.71
CA ILE A 458 -9.36 8.32 -6.34
C ILE A 458 -9.92 9.46 -5.47
N ASN A 459 -9.38 10.67 -5.59
CA ASN A 459 -9.86 11.82 -4.82
C ASN A 459 -11.32 12.16 -5.13
N ARG A 460 -11.74 12.10 -6.41
CA ARG A 460 -13.14 12.28 -6.80
C ARG A 460 -14.04 11.22 -6.20
N PHE A 461 -13.65 9.94 -6.28
CA PHE A 461 -14.39 8.84 -5.68
C PHE A 461 -14.54 8.99 -4.16
N VAL A 462 -13.44 9.30 -3.46
CA VAL A 462 -13.44 9.57 -2.02
C VAL A 462 -14.29 10.77 -1.69
N LYS A 463 -14.16 11.89 -2.43
CA LYS A 463 -14.94 13.11 -2.22
C LYS A 463 -16.44 12.86 -2.40
N ALA A 464 -16.84 12.11 -3.42
CA ALA A 464 -18.23 11.75 -3.66
C ALA A 464 -18.79 10.90 -2.51
N THR A 465 -18.05 9.86 -2.12
CA THR A 465 -18.45 8.94 -1.05
C THR A 465 -18.51 9.64 0.31
N VAL A 466 -17.45 10.35 0.71
CA VAL A 466 -17.38 11.09 1.97
C VAL A 466 -18.43 12.21 1.98
N GLY A 467 -18.57 12.97 0.88
CA GLY A 467 -19.57 14.04 0.78
C GLY A 467 -21.01 13.57 0.90
N TYR A 468 -21.30 12.32 0.48
CA TYR A 468 -22.61 11.70 0.66
C TYR A 468 -22.95 11.43 2.14
N TYR A 469 -21.99 10.93 2.92
CA TYR A 469 -22.19 10.62 4.34
C TYR A 469 -21.94 11.82 5.28
N TYR A 470 -21.13 12.78 4.85
CA TYR A 470 -20.73 13.96 5.62
C TYR A 470 -21.06 15.25 4.85
N PRO A 471 -22.30 15.75 4.94
CA PRO A 471 -22.74 16.92 4.18
C PRO A 471 -22.08 18.24 4.62
N SER A 472 -21.30 18.25 5.71
CA SER A 472 -20.60 19.44 6.20
C SER A 472 -19.39 19.12 7.07
N ASP A 473 -18.48 20.08 7.23
CA ASP A 473 -17.38 19.98 8.19
C ASP A 473 -17.88 19.73 9.62
N LYS A 474 -19.04 20.28 9.99
CA LYS A 474 -19.63 20.07 11.31
C LYS A 474 -19.97 18.59 11.56
N THR A 475 -20.40 17.85 10.53
CA THR A 475 -20.65 16.41 10.66
C THR A 475 -19.33 15.63 10.79
N VAL A 476 -18.27 16.05 10.08
CA VAL A 476 -16.94 15.46 10.23
C VAL A 476 -16.39 15.65 11.66
N HIS A 477 -16.45 16.88 12.19
CA HIS A 477 -15.91 17.20 13.52
C HIS A 477 -16.66 16.51 14.67
N LYS A 478 -17.95 16.21 14.48
CA LYS A 478 -18.76 15.52 15.47
C LYS A 478 -18.51 14.02 15.50
N ASP A 479 -17.90 13.48 14.45
CA ASP A 479 -17.69 12.05 14.38
C ASP A 479 -16.46 11.62 15.17
N THR A 480 -16.71 11.16 16.40
CA THR A 480 -15.68 10.71 17.33
C THR A 480 -14.93 9.47 16.85
N GLU A 481 -15.58 8.58 16.09
CA GLU A 481 -14.93 7.36 15.55
C GLU A 481 -13.88 7.75 14.50
N LEU A 482 -14.22 8.68 13.61
CA LEU A 482 -13.29 9.29 12.65
C LEU A 482 -12.17 10.08 13.34
N GLN A 483 -12.48 10.89 14.36
CA GLN A 483 -11.44 11.64 15.08
C GLN A 483 -10.45 10.69 15.77
N GLU A 484 -10.94 9.60 16.37
CA GLU A 484 -10.10 8.58 17.00
C GLU A 484 -9.24 7.85 15.96
N TRP A 485 -9.80 7.51 14.79
CA TRP A 485 -9.05 6.89 13.68
C TRP A 485 -7.87 7.75 13.21
N ILE A 486 -8.08 9.07 13.03
CA ILE A 486 -7.00 10.00 12.68
C ILE A 486 -5.96 10.07 13.81
N SER A 487 -6.42 10.10 15.07
CA SER A 487 -5.56 10.16 16.25
C SER A 487 -4.69 8.91 16.40
N GLU A 488 -5.27 7.71 16.27
CA GLU A 488 -4.53 6.44 16.33
C GLU A 488 -3.46 6.39 15.24
N ILE A 489 -3.78 6.78 14.00
CA ILE A 489 -2.78 6.82 12.92
C ILE A 489 -1.67 7.83 13.25
N PHE A 490 -2.01 9.03 13.71
CA PHE A 490 -1.00 10.03 14.08
C PHE A 490 -0.04 9.53 15.17
N ILE A 491 -0.57 8.83 16.17
CA ILE A 491 0.22 8.25 17.26
C ILE A 491 1.05 7.07 16.79
N HIS A 492 0.51 6.18 15.96
CA HIS A 492 1.12 4.90 15.66
C HIS A 492 1.91 4.84 14.34
N ALA A 493 1.54 5.63 13.32
CA ALA A 493 2.34 5.77 12.10
C ALA A 493 3.44 6.82 12.28
N PHE A 494 3.10 7.97 12.88
CA PHE A 494 3.97 9.14 12.92
C PHE A 494 4.50 9.46 14.32
N LEU A 495 4.26 8.59 15.30
CA LEU A 495 4.80 8.68 16.66
C LEU A 495 4.47 10.00 17.36
N GLY A 496 3.33 10.60 17.02
CA GLY A 496 2.92 11.90 17.54
C GLY A 496 3.76 13.08 17.05
N ASN A 497 4.54 12.91 15.98
CA ASN A 497 5.38 13.96 15.41
C ASN A 497 4.52 15.08 14.81
N LYS A 498 4.36 16.18 15.57
CA LYS A 498 3.55 17.35 15.17
C LYS A 498 4.07 18.03 13.90
N ALA A 499 5.34 17.87 13.54
CA ALA A 499 5.89 18.41 12.30
C ALA A 499 5.31 17.74 11.05
N SER A 500 4.65 16.57 11.20
CA SER A 500 4.01 15.89 10.07
C SER A 500 2.79 16.65 9.51
N GLY A 501 2.18 17.56 10.28
CA GLY A 501 1.06 18.39 9.84
C GLY A 501 -0.32 17.79 10.10
N LYS A 502 -1.39 18.58 9.88
CA LYS A 502 -2.78 18.17 10.13
C LYS A 502 -3.48 17.77 8.82
N PRO A 503 -4.13 16.59 8.75
CA PRO A 503 -4.84 16.15 7.56
C PRO A 503 -6.18 16.87 7.35
N GLU A 504 -6.53 17.06 6.07
CA GLU A 504 -7.92 17.26 5.61
C GLU A 504 -8.48 15.87 5.28
N VAL A 505 -9.71 15.56 5.70
CA VAL A 505 -10.22 14.17 5.75
C VAL A 505 -10.30 13.52 4.37
N ILE A 506 -10.84 14.21 3.37
CA ILE A 506 -10.99 13.67 2.01
C ILE A 506 -9.61 13.39 1.42
N ARG A 507 -8.70 14.36 1.50
CA ARG A 507 -7.33 14.20 1.02
C ARG A 507 -6.57 13.13 1.80
N PHE A 508 -6.80 12.97 3.10
CA PHE A 508 -6.14 11.94 3.90
C PHE A 508 -6.64 10.52 3.59
N ILE A 509 -7.94 10.34 3.38
CA ILE A 509 -8.48 9.06 2.87
C ILE A 509 -7.93 8.79 1.47
N THR A 510 -7.77 9.83 0.63
CA THR A 510 -7.11 9.71 -0.68
C THR A 510 -5.66 9.24 -0.52
N VAL A 511 -4.88 9.80 0.42
CA VAL A 511 -3.52 9.30 0.75
C VAL A 511 -3.57 7.83 1.11
N VAL A 512 -4.45 7.43 2.03
CA VAL A 512 -4.54 6.03 2.49
C VAL A 512 -4.79 5.08 1.31
N ILE A 513 -5.80 5.36 0.49
CA ILE A 513 -6.13 4.50 -0.66
C ILE A 513 -5.01 4.53 -1.70
N PHE A 514 -4.47 5.71 -2.04
CA PHE A 514 -3.39 5.83 -3.03
C PHE A 514 -2.12 5.09 -2.58
N THR A 515 -1.75 5.19 -1.30
CA THR A 515 -0.56 4.54 -0.73
C THR A 515 -0.63 3.02 -0.84
N VAL A 516 -1.77 2.42 -0.49
CA VAL A 516 -1.94 0.96 -0.46
C VAL A 516 -2.29 0.34 -1.82
N THR A 517 -2.46 1.18 -2.85
CA THR A 517 -2.77 0.77 -4.22
C THR A 517 -1.70 1.26 -5.18
N ALA A 518 -1.88 2.43 -5.77
CA ALA A 518 -1.04 3.02 -6.80
C ALA A 518 0.42 3.21 -6.36
N GLN A 519 0.66 3.75 -5.17
CA GLN A 519 2.04 3.98 -4.69
C GLN A 519 2.79 2.65 -4.52
N HIS A 520 2.14 1.66 -3.91
CA HIS A 520 2.71 0.32 -3.75
C HIS A 520 3.02 -0.31 -5.10
N ALA A 521 2.06 -0.33 -6.03
CA ALA A 521 2.27 -0.87 -7.38
C ALA A 521 3.45 -0.18 -8.10
N ALA A 522 3.52 1.15 -8.05
CA ALA A 522 4.58 1.92 -8.69
C ALA A 522 6.00 1.63 -8.18
N VAL A 523 6.15 1.21 -6.92
CA VAL A 523 7.47 0.92 -6.31
C VAL A 523 7.73 -0.56 -6.12
N ASN A 524 6.74 -1.43 -6.29
CA ASN A 524 6.88 -2.88 -6.11
C ASN A 524 6.98 -3.62 -7.46
N SER A 525 6.05 -3.37 -8.38
CA SER A 525 5.85 -4.23 -9.56
C SER A 525 7.00 -4.23 -10.57
N GLY A 526 7.83 -3.18 -10.55
CA GLY A 526 9.00 -3.07 -11.44
C GLY A 526 10.30 -3.61 -10.85
N GLN A 527 10.31 -4.15 -9.62
CA GLN A 527 11.55 -4.60 -8.97
C GLN A 527 12.33 -5.60 -9.83
N PHE A 528 11.63 -6.58 -10.42
CA PHE A 528 12.28 -7.56 -11.29
C PHE A 528 12.59 -7.02 -12.69
N ASP A 529 11.75 -6.13 -13.25
CA ASP A 529 11.97 -5.53 -14.57
C ASP A 529 13.27 -4.71 -14.66
N TYR A 530 13.65 -4.07 -13.55
CA TYR A 530 14.91 -3.32 -13.44
C TYR A 530 16.05 -4.14 -12.81
N HIS A 531 15.82 -5.44 -12.57
CA HIS A 531 16.81 -6.30 -11.93
C HIS A 531 17.92 -6.69 -12.91
N TRP A 532 19.06 -6.03 -12.72
CA TRP A 532 20.34 -6.42 -13.26
C TRP A 532 21.37 -5.88 -12.28
N VAL A 533 22.18 -6.73 -11.66
CA VAL A 533 23.02 -6.31 -10.51
C VAL A 533 23.93 -5.11 -10.84
N PRO A 534 24.55 -5.00 -12.03
CA PRO A 534 25.27 -3.79 -12.44
C PRO A 534 24.40 -2.54 -12.61
N ASN A 535 23.11 -2.67 -12.93
CA ASN A 535 22.15 -1.56 -12.99
C ASN A 535 21.80 -1.03 -11.58
N GLY A 536 21.71 -1.93 -10.59
CA GLY A 536 21.44 -1.59 -9.21
C GLY A 536 21.57 -2.80 -8.30
N SER A 537 22.19 -2.62 -7.14
CA SER A 537 22.44 -3.69 -6.16
C SER A 537 22.22 -3.16 -4.74
N LEU A 538 21.73 -4.01 -3.85
CA LEU A 538 21.64 -3.69 -2.41
C LEU A 538 22.99 -3.70 -1.69
N LEU A 539 24.02 -4.28 -2.32
CA LEU A 539 25.36 -4.48 -1.77
C LEU A 539 26.46 -4.14 -2.77
N LEU A 540 27.53 -3.50 -2.30
CA LEU A 540 28.82 -3.41 -2.98
C LEU A 540 29.94 -3.77 -1.99
N HIS A 541 30.94 -4.54 -2.42
CA HIS A 541 32.00 -5.10 -1.56
C HIS A 541 33.23 -4.20 -1.40
N LYS A 542 33.45 -3.26 -2.32
CA LYS A 542 34.60 -2.35 -2.29
C LYS A 542 34.21 -0.96 -1.81
N HIS A 543 35.21 -0.20 -1.38
CA HIS A 543 35.04 1.21 -1.06
C HIS A 543 34.75 2.04 -2.32
N PRO A 544 34.03 3.17 -2.17
CA PRO A 544 33.96 4.19 -3.21
C PRO A 544 35.36 4.60 -3.71
N PRO A 545 35.54 4.83 -5.03
CA PRO A 545 36.81 5.32 -5.56
C PRO A 545 37.15 6.69 -4.97
N THR A 546 38.37 6.84 -4.46
CA THR A 546 38.88 8.10 -3.88
C THR A 546 39.69 8.94 -4.86
N THR A 547 40.06 8.38 -6.01
CA THR A 547 40.82 9.07 -7.06
C THR A 547 40.29 8.67 -8.44
N LYS A 548 40.54 9.52 -9.44
CA LYS A 548 40.19 9.24 -10.85
C LYS A 548 41.32 8.52 -11.58
N GLY A 549 40.97 7.80 -12.65
CA GLY A 549 41.89 7.15 -13.57
C GLY A 549 42.50 5.85 -13.06
N GLN A 550 42.01 5.31 -11.95
CA GLN A 550 42.51 4.07 -11.34
C GLN A 550 41.56 2.89 -11.48
N SER A 551 40.29 3.12 -11.85
CA SER A 551 39.31 2.05 -11.96
C SER A 551 39.51 1.22 -13.24
N SER A 552 39.27 -0.08 -13.14
CA SER A 552 39.27 -1.01 -14.27
C SER A 552 38.00 -1.87 -14.26
N MET A 553 37.79 -2.68 -15.32
CA MET A 553 36.69 -3.64 -15.31
C MET A 553 36.84 -4.71 -14.22
N GLU A 554 38.08 -5.06 -13.85
CA GLU A 554 38.37 -5.94 -12.72
C GLU A 554 37.90 -5.29 -11.41
N THR A 555 38.18 -4.00 -11.21
CA THR A 555 37.69 -3.22 -10.06
C THR A 555 36.16 -3.26 -9.96
N ILE A 556 35.46 -3.08 -11.09
CA ILE A 556 33.98 -3.15 -11.12
C ILE A 556 33.50 -4.54 -10.69
N LEU A 557 34.07 -5.61 -11.27
CA LEU A 557 33.66 -6.99 -10.95
C LEU A 557 33.94 -7.35 -9.49
N GLU A 558 35.05 -6.89 -8.92
CA GLU A 558 35.34 -7.08 -7.49
C GLU A 558 34.45 -6.25 -6.57
N THR A 559 33.85 -5.16 -7.07
CA THR A 559 32.95 -4.30 -6.30
C THR A 559 31.53 -4.88 -6.24
N LEU A 560 31.11 -5.63 -7.26
CA LEU A 560 29.79 -6.26 -7.33
C LEU A 560 29.61 -7.40 -6.31
N PRO A 561 28.35 -7.70 -5.91
CA PRO A 561 28.04 -8.87 -5.09
C PRO A 561 28.56 -10.17 -5.68
N ASN A 562 28.81 -11.15 -4.80
CA ASN A 562 29.13 -12.49 -5.26
C ASN A 562 27.89 -13.21 -5.84
N VAL A 563 28.08 -14.39 -6.41
CA VAL A 563 27.01 -15.17 -7.07
C VAL A 563 25.87 -15.50 -6.11
N GLY A 564 26.17 -15.87 -4.86
CA GLY A 564 25.14 -16.24 -3.88
C GLY A 564 24.26 -15.05 -3.49
N GLU A 565 24.87 -13.89 -3.28
CA GLU A 565 24.17 -12.63 -2.99
C GLU A 565 23.34 -12.17 -4.19
N THR A 566 23.90 -12.26 -5.40
CA THR A 566 23.23 -11.95 -6.66
C THR A 566 21.97 -12.80 -6.84
N VAL A 567 22.08 -14.12 -6.70
CA VAL A 567 20.93 -15.04 -6.83
C VAL A 567 19.89 -14.78 -5.75
N SER A 568 20.33 -14.48 -4.52
CA SER A 568 19.42 -14.17 -3.41
C SER A 568 18.63 -12.88 -3.68
N PHE A 569 19.28 -11.83 -4.21
CA PHE A 569 18.61 -10.58 -4.55
C PHE A 569 17.66 -10.77 -5.75
N ALA A 570 18.09 -11.47 -6.80
CA ALA A 570 17.25 -11.79 -7.95
C ALA A 570 15.98 -12.55 -7.55
N ALA A 571 16.12 -13.56 -6.69
CA ALA A 571 14.99 -14.33 -6.17
C ALA A 571 14.04 -13.46 -5.35
N MET A 572 14.57 -12.54 -4.52
CA MET A 572 13.75 -11.59 -3.77
C MET A 572 12.95 -10.68 -4.71
N ALA A 573 13.62 -9.99 -5.64
CA ALA A 573 12.98 -9.07 -6.58
C ALA A 573 11.91 -9.78 -7.44
N TRP A 574 12.17 -11.03 -7.83
CA TRP A 574 11.21 -11.86 -8.58
C TRP A 574 9.96 -12.17 -7.75
N VAL A 575 10.12 -12.72 -6.55
CA VAL A 575 8.99 -13.09 -5.68
C VAL A 575 8.10 -11.87 -5.38
N LEU A 576 8.71 -10.71 -5.15
CA LEU A 576 7.98 -9.47 -4.84
C LEU A 576 7.25 -8.89 -6.06
N SER A 577 7.69 -9.21 -7.28
CA SER A 577 7.08 -8.71 -8.53
C SER A 577 6.07 -9.68 -9.17
N GLU A 578 5.97 -10.91 -8.66
CA GLU A 578 5.21 -11.99 -9.31
C GLU A 578 3.69 -11.79 -9.22
N LYS A 579 2.98 -12.11 -10.31
CA LYS A 579 1.51 -12.10 -10.35
C LYS A 579 0.94 -13.43 -9.86
N TYR A 580 -0.16 -13.37 -9.12
CA TYR A 580 -0.88 -14.55 -8.62
C TYR A 580 -2.31 -14.61 -9.14
N THR A 581 -2.99 -15.72 -8.84
CA THR A 581 -4.33 -16.02 -9.37
C THR A 581 -5.49 -15.36 -8.61
N ASP A 582 -5.24 -14.84 -7.40
CA ASP A 582 -6.26 -14.28 -6.50
C ASP A 582 -6.29 -12.73 -6.46
N VAL A 583 -5.69 -12.11 -7.46
CA VAL A 583 -5.57 -10.65 -7.61
C VAL A 583 -6.96 -9.98 -7.60
N VAL A 584 -7.08 -8.90 -6.82
CA VAL A 584 -8.25 -8.02 -6.83
C VAL A 584 -7.79 -6.65 -7.34
N PRO A 585 -8.12 -6.28 -8.59
CA PRO A 585 -7.68 -5.00 -9.17
C PRO A 585 -8.27 -3.78 -8.44
N LEU A 586 -7.63 -2.63 -8.59
CA LEU A 586 -8.12 -1.35 -8.10
C LEU A 586 -9.54 -1.08 -8.61
N GLY A 587 -10.46 -0.75 -7.69
CA GLY A 587 -11.86 -0.51 -8.01
C GLY A 587 -12.71 -1.76 -8.18
N ALA A 588 -12.11 -2.95 -8.15
CA ALA A 588 -12.87 -4.20 -8.02
C ALA A 588 -13.26 -4.42 -6.55
N TYR A 589 -14.56 -4.40 -6.28
CA TYR A 589 -15.13 -4.61 -4.94
C TYR A 589 -16.03 -5.86 -4.94
N PRO A 590 -15.47 -7.08 -4.98
CA PRO A 590 -16.24 -8.32 -5.04
C PRO A 590 -17.11 -8.52 -3.79
N GLU A 591 -16.68 -7.97 -2.66
CA GLU A 591 -17.42 -8.00 -1.41
C GLU A 591 -18.28 -6.74 -1.22
N GLU A 592 -19.52 -6.79 -1.72
CA GLU A 592 -20.52 -5.72 -1.67
C GLU A 592 -20.89 -5.29 -0.23
N ARG A 593 -20.25 -4.24 0.29
CA ARG A 593 -20.55 -3.68 1.63
C ARG A 593 -21.53 -2.51 1.63
N PHE A 594 -21.64 -1.82 0.50
CA PHE A 594 -22.63 -0.78 0.30
C PHE A 594 -23.92 -1.40 -0.23
N ASP A 595 -25.05 -1.10 0.39
CA ASP A 595 -26.37 -1.49 -0.13
C ASP A 595 -27.01 -0.34 -0.89
N GLU A 596 -26.65 0.89 -0.52
CA GLU A 596 -27.24 2.12 -1.01
C GLU A 596 -26.97 2.36 -2.50
N PRO A 597 -27.98 2.77 -3.30
CA PRO A 597 -27.81 3.01 -4.72
C PRO A 597 -26.74 4.06 -5.07
N ALA A 598 -26.62 5.12 -4.26
CA ALA A 598 -25.69 6.22 -4.54
C ALA A 598 -24.21 5.78 -4.45
N PRO A 599 -23.71 5.18 -3.35
CA PRO A 599 -22.37 4.58 -3.31
C PRO A 599 -22.14 3.51 -4.39
N LYS A 600 -23.14 2.67 -4.70
CA LYS A 600 -23.03 1.70 -5.81
C LYS A 600 -22.81 2.39 -7.16
N GLN A 601 -23.46 3.53 -7.40
CA GLN A 601 -23.23 4.32 -8.61
C GLN A 601 -21.86 5.00 -8.59
N MET A 602 -21.43 5.56 -7.45
CA MET A 602 -20.09 6.15 -7.31
C MET A 602 -18.96 5.15 -7.59
N ILE A 603 -19.14 3.89 -7.19
CA ILE A 603 -18.21 2.79 -7.53
C ILE A 603 -18.17 2.55 -9.04
N LYS A 604 -19.33 2.55 -9.73
CA LYS A 604 -19.37 2.40 -11.19
C LYS A 604 -18.68 3.56 -11.90
N ASP A 605 -18.98 4.79 -11.48
CA ASP A 605 -18.35 5.99 -12.04
C ASP A 605 -16.81 5.92 -11.84
N PHE A 606 -16.35 5.48 -10.68
CA PHE A 606 -14.93 5.24 -10.40
C PHE A 606 -14.32 4.17 -11.33
N GLN A 607 -15.01 3.04 -11.53
CA GLN A 607 -14.57 1.96 -12.43
C GLN A 607 -14.50 2.43 -13.89
N GLU A 608 -15.45 3.24 -14.35
CA GLU A 608 -15.46 3.82 -15.69
C GLU A 608 -14.27 4.77 -15.89
N GLU A 609 -13.98 5.65 -14.92
CA GLU A 609 -12.82 6.55 -14.96
C GLU A 609 -11.49 5.78 -14.98
N LEU A 610 -11.37 4.70 -14.20
CA LEU A 610 -10.19 3.82 -14.23
C LEU A 610 -10.04 3.12 -15.59
N SER A 611 -11.14 2.65 -16.20
CA SER A 611 -11.11 2.03 -17.53
C SER A 611 -10.60 3.01 -18.59
N TYR A 612 -11.09 4.25 -18.58
CA TYR A 612 -10.61 5.29 -19.49
C TYR A 612 -9.11 5.57 -19.31
N LEU A 613 -8.63 5.67 -18.07
CA LEU A 613 -7.20 5.87 -17.82
C LEU A 613 -6.35 4.68 -18.30
N SER A 614 -6.84 3.44 -18.13
CA SER A 614 -6.16 2.24 -18.63
C SER A 614 -6.00 2.26 -20.15
N GLU A 615 -7.03 2.68 -20.89
CA GLU A 615 -6.96 2.85 -22.35
C GLU A 615 -5.95 3.92 -22.75
N GLU A 616 -5.94 5.06 -22.05
CA GLU A 616 -5.01 6.16 -22.32
C GLU A 616 -3.55 5.75 -22.09
N ILE A 617 -3.27 5.07 -20.96
CA ILE A 617 -1.94 4.55 -20.63
C ILE A 617 -1.50 3.50 -21.66
N THR A 618 -2.41 2.61 -22.05
CA THR A 618 -2.13 1.57 -23.05
C THR A 618 -1.80 2.19 -24.41
N SER A 619 -2.54 3.22 -24.83
CA SER A 619 -2.28 3.96 -26.06
C SER A 619 -0.90 4.61 -26.03
N ARG A 620 -0.58 5.37 -24.97
CA ARG A 620 0.72 6.03 -24.78
C ARG A 620 1.86 5.01 -24.78
N ASN A 621 1.70 3.88 -24.07
CA ASN A 621 2.72 2.85 -23.97
C ASN A 621 3.00 2.12 -25.29
N SER A 622 2.04 2.07 -26.22
CA SER A 622 2.26 1.45 -27.54
C SER A 622 3.28 2.19 -28.41
N GLU A 623 3.57 3.44 -28.07
CA GLU A 623 4.53 4.31 -28.77
C GLU A 623 5.90 4.39 -28.06
N LEU A 624 6.03 3.80 -26.86
CA LEU A 624 7.25 3.85 -26.07
C LEU A 624 8.15 2.63 -26.30
N LYS A 625 9.46 2.87 -26.37
CA LYS A 625 10.48 1.80 -26.39
C LYS A 625 10.47 1.00 -25.08
N VAL A 626 10.31 1.68 -23.95
CA VAL A 626 10.14 1.10 -22.61
C VAL A 626 8.79 1.57 -22.07
N PRO A 627 7.75 0.72 -22.08
CA PRO A 627 6.44 1.11 -21.58
C PRO A 627 6.46 1.28 -20.05
N TYR A 628 5.71 2.26 -19.54
CA TYR A 628 5.50 2.42 -18.09
C TYR A 628 4.12 1.88 -17.72
N THR A 629 4.08 0.67 -17.16
CA THR A 629 2.83 -0.08 -16.94
C THR A 629 2.39 -0.12 -15.47
N TYR A 630 3.25 0.24 -14.52
CA TYR A 630 3.05 0.03 -13.08
C TYR A 630 1.87 0.81 -12.48
N LEU A 631 1.40 1.85 -13.16
CA LEU A 631 0.23 2.63 -12.79
C LEU A 631 -0.95 2.45 -13.76
N ASN A 632 -0.92 1.43 -14.61
CA ASN A 632 -2.11 1.04 -15.35
C ASN A 632 -3.13 0.43 -14.37
N PRO A 633 -4.38 0.92 -14.28
CA PRO A 633 -5.37 0.39 -13.34
C PRO A 633 -5.60 -1.13 -13.38
N THR A 634 -5.37 -1.79 -14.52
CA THR A 634 -5.47 -3.25 -14.65
C THR A 634 -4.32 -4.00 -13.97
N GLU A 635 -3.22 -3.32 -13.67
CA GLU A 635 -2.00 -3.85 -13.05
C GLU A 635 -1.89 -3.47 -11.56
N ILE A 636 -2.80 -2.63 -11.06
CA ILE A 636 -2.79 -2.16 -9.67
C ILE A 636 -3.77 -2.98 -8.84
N GLU A 637 -3.30 -3.50 -7.70
CA GLU A 637 -4.18 -4.14 -6.74
C GLU A 637 -4.92 -3.17 -5.84
N ASN A 638 -6.04 -3.64 -5.32
CA ASN A 638 -6.85 -2.87 -4.40
C ASN A 638 -6.18 -2.72 -3.02
N SER A 639 -5.18 -3.54 -2.68
CA SER A 639 -4.45 -3.51 -1.40
C SER A 639 -3.01 -4.03 -1.54
N ILE A 640 -2.22 -3.92 -0.45
CA ILE A 640 -0.88 -4.52 -0.35
C ILE A 640 -0.99 -5.97 0.08
N THR A 641 -0.50 -6.85 -0.77
CA THR A 641 -0.80 -8.29 -0.81
C THR A 641 0.41 -9.15 -1.18
N ILE A 642 1.53 -8.53 -1.59
CA ILE A 642 2.86 -9.11 -1.82
C ILE A 642 3.89 -8.16 -1.22
#